data_AF-A0AAV3ECU0-F1
#
_entry.id   AF-A0AAV3ECU0-F1
#
_cell.length_a   1.000
_cell.length_b   1.000
_cell.length_c   1.000
_cell.angle_alpha   90.00
_cell.angle_beta   90.00
_cell.angle_gamma   90.00
#
_symmetry.space_group_name_H-M   'P 1'
#
loop_
_entity.id
_entity.type
_entity.pdbx_description
1 polymer ?
#
loop_
_entity_poly.entity_id
_entity_poly.type
_entity_poly.pdbx_seq_one_letter_code
_entity_poly.pdbx_strand_id
1 'polypeptide(L)'
;MTEDRLKLKLLGSPSVFLNQEEVFFPFAKINALLYYLHINGAVNREEIAGILWENKDNQTAKKNLRNTIYQANKLLGGEWIVAPNRTVLSLNPECAIESDVEIFTDKPAEHLSLYQGDFLQGFYLKDSEAFDYWVSKMRTRYEQIYTQACYQKLEKDPSNLEESERNLRRMISIDEFDEKNYHLLMKLYQENDRPGKVIETYYKLVNLLDKELGISPNEVIQQLYHEVMAKDRSERKIKQFLRNTDHFFGRVGEIKRLESYFSKIIERQEPRALLLVGGTGIGKRTVTRQVLANQTKYFQIVMAECFKEEMTVGLQPWRSLLDGLGDLVIQHQILSTSQWQDILDSYFPMMAGEASDLELNTDRLARFVLDILQKISKKKALVILVEDCHWMDEASVAVLEQVMNHLRDYPVAFVLTKHLSTPPYLGRFFNHLLLRSQLDCIELQPLDFKSSVAYLQAQTGQLVISEERLEAIYRVSQGIPFFLSEYAEQLLRGEKFQPLTSVIKAKLSLKLGYLSSQEEELVDYLACFSSPASVALLAKLLGLSVEEVVEIAEGFGQKQLLIEEEQEELVLRFSQELLRIYAYERLPLAKKRMLHHQIAQGMEDQLGASLYHAQLLNEIAYHYKLSKQPIKSLEYELHYLEATLQFHHELFPIYSREFGFIEKTDDSNQSAVLDQFDRIRREIEGLERKHQNHKDFQLLVLRFLYLEGRYAIRTGNYQQGMDNIQQVIASAKELQQMEFLLEGYRQMIYYCIQTENIPEMRYYTELALDASVQANNHEAIAMNLRLKGLYHLMIGDEEQSLRHLYQSIDCFSLTASLRSKYSIQIAAALDYLAEIEQIRGNFTTALAHQKEAIELTENKTAEPSIFAFYIGLGLTYYQLKDYEKAERILLKAKAALKSLSFPWKETQLEVYLALIGCEKGDYQPVLDLLRKKDSLISRYGNPRDKGLIYYLMAVIKYRQLAGSLQEAGFENLLAQDFETYYETAKSQLNPYRDRHQLKELENLRRTLS
;
A
#
# COMPACT_ATOMS: atom_id res chain seq x y z
N MET A 1 60.96 -75.06 -6.22
CA MET A 1 61.21 -74.29 -7.46
C MET A 1 59.86 -73.75 -7.85
N THR A 2 59.77 -72.43 -8.01
CA THR A 2 58.56 -71.72 -8.41
C THR A 2 58.06 -72.29 -9.74
N GLU A 3 56.82 -72.80 -9.77
CA GLU A 3 56.17 -73.21 -11.02
C GLU A 3 56.07 -71.98 -11.92
N ASP A 4 56.68 -72.05 -13.10
CA ASP A 4 56.58 -70.99 -14.10
C ASP A 4 55.13 -70.85 -14.56
N ARG A 5 54.59 -69.63 -14.53
CA ARG A 5 53.19 -69.33 -14.87
C ARG A 5 53.10 -68.46 -16.12
N LEU A 6 52.36 -68.93 -17.11
CA LEU A 6 52.08 -68.21 -18.35
C LEU A 6 50.73 -67.52 -18.25
N LYS A 7 50.69 -66.20 -18.46
CA LYS A 7 49.45 -65.43 -18.50
C LYS A 7 49.20 -64.91 -19.91
N LEU A 8 48.04 -65.24 -20.46
CA LEU A 8 47.57 -64.81 -21.78
C LEU A 8 46.48 -63.75 -21.59
N LYS A 9 46.68 -62.59 -22.23
CA LYS A 9 45.62 -61.60 -22.43
C LYS A 9 45.19 -61.63 -23.88
N LEU A 10 43.94 -61.95 -24.14
CA LEU A 10 43.40 -62.19 -25.48
C LEU A 10 42.12 -61.38 -25.74
N LEU A 11 41.46 -60.81 -24.73
CA LEU A 11 40.29 -59.93 -24.88
C LEU A 11 40.72 -58.46 -24.93
N GLY A 12 40.90 -57.94 -26.14
CA GLY A 12 41.56 -56.66 -26.41
C GLY A 12 42.92 -56.87 -27.09
N SER A 13 43.86 -55.95 -26.88
CA SER A 13 45.21 -56.05 -27.46
C SER A 13 45.99 -57.21 -26.84
N PRO A 14 46.43 -58.20 -27.64
CA PRO A 14 46.91 -59.44 -27.07
C PRO A 14 48.35 -59.36 -26.56
N SER A 15 48.59 -59.94 -25.39
CA SER A 15 49.91 -59.96 -24.74
C SER A 15 50.15 -61.27 -23.99
N VAL A 16 51.41 -61.67 -23.89
CA VAL A 16 51.85 -62.92 -23.25
C VAL A 16 52.84 -62.57 -22.14
N PHE A 17 52.58 -63.03 -20.92
CA PHE A 17 53.47 -62.81 -19.79
C PHE A 17 53.96 -64.14 -19.23
N LEU A 18 55.24 -64.23 -18.90
CA LEU A 18 55.83 -65.34 -18.16
C LEU A 18 56.30 -64.80 -16.82
N ASN A 19 55.79 -65.33 -15.71
CA ASN A 19 56.14 -64.88 -14.36
C ASN A 19 56.03 -63.34 -14.16
N GLN A 20 55.01 -62.73 -14.76
CA GLN A 20 54.73 -61.27 -14.78
C GLN A 20 55.59 -60.42 -15.73
N GLU A 21 56.56 -60.99 -16.44
CA GLU A 21 57.31 -60.28 -17.47
C GLU A 21 56.71 -60.52 -18.86
N GLU A 22 56.54 -59.45 -19.65
CA GLU A 22 55.99 -59.57 -21.00
C GLU A 22 57.00 -60.22 -21.97
N VAL A 23 56.54 -61.23 -22.69
CA VAL A 23 57.36 -62.01 -23.62
C VAL A 23 57.09 -61.55 -25.05
N PHE A 24 58.14 -61.02 -25.70
CA PHE A 24 58.10 -60.64 -27.10
C PHE A 24 58.69 -61.74 -27.98
N PHE A 25 57.91 -62.18 -28.96
CA PHE A 25 58.34 -63.21 -29.91
C PHE A 25 58.89 -62.58 -31.19
N PRO A 26 59.87 -63.22 -31.85
CA PRO A 26 60.54 -62.69 -33.03
C PRO A 26 59.63 -62.57 -34.26
N PHE A 27 58.48 -63.27 -34.29
CA PHE A 27 57.48 -63.16 -35.35
C PHE A 27 56.09 -63.58 -34.85
N ALA A 28 55.06 -62.92 -35.37
CA ALA A 28 53.66 -63.03 -34.91
C ALA A 28 53.07 -64.46 -35.01
N LYS A 29 53.60 -65.33 -35.87
CA LYS A 29 53.10 -66.72 -35.98
C LYS A 29 53.37 -67.57 -34.73
N ILE A 30 54.30 -67.16 -33.86
CA ILE A 30 54.46 -67.80 -32.54
C ILE A 30 53.28 -67.45 -31.64
N ASN A 31 52.92 -66.16 -31.54
CA ASN A 31 51.74 -65.71 -30.81
C ASN A 31 50.47 -66.41 -31.32
N ALA A 32 50.26 -66.42 -32.64
CA ALA A 32 49.09 -67.04 -33.25
C ALA A 32 48.99 -68.54 -32.95
N LEU A 33 50.12 -69.26 -32.96
CA LEU A 33 50.19 -70.68 -32.57
C LEU A 33 49.77 -70.87 -31.11
N LEU A 34 50.32 -70.06 -30.19
CA LEU A 34 49.98 -70.12 -28.76
C LEU A 34 48.50 -69.81 -28.52
N TYR A 35 47.97 -68.74 -29.12
CA TYR A 35 46.57 -68.34 -28.97
C TYR A 35 45.61 -69.39 -29.53
N TYR A 36 45.93 -69.96 -30.69
CA TYR A 36 45.10 -70.98 -31.33
C TYR A 36 45.09 -72.29 -30.52
N LEU A 37 46.25 -72.72 -30.01
CA LEU A 37 46.35 -73.89 -29.13
C LEU A 37 45.64 -73.67 -27.80
N HIS A 38 45.75 -72.48 -27.23
CA HIS A 38 45.05 -72.14 -25.98
C HIS A 38 43.53 -72.30 -26.12
N ILE A 39 42.96 -71.69 -27.15
CA ILE A 39 41.51 -71.62 -27.34
C ILE A 39 40.91 -72.94 -27.83
N ASN A 40 41.61 -73.66 -28.71
CA ASN A 40 41.11 -74.91 -29.29
C ASN A 40 41.63 -76.16 -28.56
N GLY A 41 42.53 -75.99 -27.57
CA GLY A 41 43.14 -77.07 -26.81
C GLY A 41 44.08 -77.94 -27.64
N ALA A 42 43.67 -79.18 -27.90
CA ALA A 42 44.44 -80.15 -28.67
C ALA A 42 44.03 -80.11 -30.14
N VAL A 43 44.97 -79.73 -31.03
CA VAL A 43 44.69 -79.48 -32.45
C VAL A 43 45.54 -80.38 -33.34
N ASN A 44 45.05 -80.67 -34.55
CA ASN A 44 45.82 -81.44 -35.50
C ASN A 44 47.00 -80.61 -36.04
N ARG A 45 48.19 -81.22 -36.08
CA ARG A 45 49.42 -80.62 -36.60
C ARG A 45 49.29 -80.17 -38.05
N GLU A 46 48.53 -80.90 -38.87
CA GLU A 46 48.29 -80.54 -40.28
C GLU A 46 47.35 -79.35 -40.41
N GLU A 47 46.30 -79.32 -39.58
CA GLU A 47 45.31 -78.25 -39.53
C GLU A 47 45.97 -76.92 -39.16
N ILE A 48 46.70 -76.86 -38.05
CA ILE A 48 47.33 -75.62 -37.62
C ILE A 48 48.48 -75.17 -38.54
N ALA A 49 49.16 -76.11 -39.20
CA ALA A 49 50.13 -75.79 -40.25
C ALA A 49 49.44 -75.12 -41.45
N GLY A 50 48.28 -75.64 -41.87
CA GLY A 50 47.47 -75.08 -42.94
C GLY A 50 46.89 -73.70 -42.61
N ILE A 51 46.46 -73.50 -41.36
CA ILE A 51 45.91 -72.21 -40.90
C ILE A 51 46.99 -71.12 -40.83
N LEU A 52 48.18 -71.43 -40.31
CA LEU A 52 49.24 -70.43 -40.10
C LEU A 52 50.14 -70.22 -41.34
N TRP A 53 50.20 -71.16 -42.27
CA TRP A 53 51.00 -71.06 -43.50
C TRP A 53 50.21 -71.51 -44.74
N GLU A 54 49.02 -70.95 -44.90
CA GLU A 54 48.09 -71.22 -46.01
C GLU A 54 48.77 -71.13 -47.40
N ASN A 55 49.63 -70.13 -47.61
CA ASN A 55 50.33 -69.89 -48.87
C ASN A 55 51.62 -70.71 -49.05
N LYS A 56 51.79 -71.82 -48.32
CA LYS A 56 52.95 -72.72 -48.43
C LYS A 56 52.49 -74.15 -48.66
N ASP A 57 53.32 -74.93 -49.36
CA ASP A 57 53.09 -76.36 -49.48
C ASP A 57 53.17 -77.06 -48.09
N ASN A 58 52.52 -78.22 -47.98
CA ASN A 58 52.36 -78.94 -46.72
C ASN A 58 53.73 -79.31 -46.07
N GLN A 59 54.77 -79.58 -46.87
CA GLN A 59 56.10 -79.90 -46.31
C GLN A 59 56.76 -78.65 -45.71
N THR A 60 56.71 -77.51 -46.42
CA THR A 60 57.24 -76.23 -45.94
C THR A 60 56.47 -75.73 -44.71
N ALA A 61 55.14 -75.84 -44.71
CA ALA A 61 54.29 -75.46 -43.57
C ALA A 61 54.63 -76.27 -42.32
N LYS A 62 54.79 -77.60 -42.43
CA LYS A 62 55.19 -78.48 -41.31
C LYS A 62 56.61 -78.19 -40.79
N LYS A 63 57.54 -77.85 -41.69
CA LYS A 63 58.91 -77.44 -41.32
C LYS A 63 58.88 -76.12 -40.54
N ASN A 64 58.12 -75.14 -41.01
CA ASN A 64 57.95 -73.86 -40.33
C ASN A 64 57.28 -74.04 -38.97
N LEU A 65 56.22 -74.87 -38.88
CA LEU A 65 55.56 -75.20 -37.62
C LEU A 65 56.53 -75.81 -36.60
N ARG A 66 57.39 -76.75 -37.03
CA ARG A 66 58.43 -77.32 -36.15
C ARG A 66 59.37 -76.25 -35.61
N ASN A 67 59.80 -75.32 -36.46
CA ASN A 67 60.67 -74.21 -36.06
C ASN A 67 59.95 -73.26 -35.09
N THR A 68 58.69 -72.91 -35.36
CA THR A 68 57.86 -72.06 -34.49
C THR A 68 57.70 -72.67 -33.11
N ILE A 69 57.41 -73.97 -33.01
CA ILE A 69 57.32 -74.70 -31.72
C ILE A 69 58.65 -74.64 -30.97
N TYR A 70 59.76 -74.93 -31.65
CA TYR A 70 61.08 -74.88 -31.04
C TYR A 70 61.41 -73.47 -30.50
N GLN A 71 61.16 -72.42 -31.29
CA GLN A 71 61.40 -71.04 -30.87
C GLN A 71 60.49 -70.63 -29.71
N ALA A 72 59.22 -71.02 -29.72
CA ALA A 72 58.28 -70.75 -28.63
C ALA A 72 58.76 -71.37 -27.31
N ASN A 73 59.04 -72.68 -27.30
CA ASN A 73 59.52 -73.39 -26.12
C ASN A 73 60.88 -72.87 -25.61
N LYS A 74 61.78 -72.51 -26.53
CA LYS A 74 63.08 -71.92 -26.18
C LYS A 74 62.94 -70.56 -25.50
N LEU A 75 62.07 -69.69 -26.02
CA LEU A 75 61.87 -68.34 -25.47
C LEU A 75 61.10 -68.35 -24.15
N LEU A 76 60.16 -69.29 -23.99
CA LEU A 76 59.40 -69.46 -22.75
C LEU A 76 60.13 -70.28 -21.68
N GLY A 77 61.32 -70.82 -21.98
CA GLY A 77 62.14 -71.51 -20.98
C GLY A 77 61.61 -72.88 -20.53
N GLY A 78 60.95 -73.65 -21.39
CA GLY A 78 60.40 -74.97 -21.04
C GLY A 78 59.64 -75.65 -22.18
N GLU A 79 59.10 -76.86 -21.93
CA GLU A 79 58.22 -77.55 -22.90
C GLU A 79 56.77 -77.08 -22.75
N TRP A 80 56.48 -75.88 -23.27
CA TRP A 80 55.15 -75.25 -23.21
C TRP A 80 54.19 -75.76 -24.27
N ILE A 81 54.68 -76.03 -25.47
CA ILE A 81 53.95 -76.68 -26.56
C ILE A 81 54.48 -78.11 -26.67
N VAL A 82 53.59 -79.08 -26.46
CA VAL A 82 53.90 -80.51 -26.50
C VAL A 82 53.16 -81.19 -27.65
N ALA A 83 53.69 -82.34 -28.08
CA ALA A 83 53.06 -83.20 -29.06
C ALA A 83 52.73 -84.54 -28.37
N PRO A 84 51.51 -84.70 -27.80
CA PRO A 84 51.13 -85.93 -27.09
C PRO A 84 51.25 -87.18 -27.96
N ASN A 85 51.10 -87.02 -29.29
CA ASN A 85 51.38 -88.02 -30.29
C ASN A 85 51.91 -87.35 -31.58
N ARG A 86 52.13 -88.14 -32.65
CA ARG A 86 52.70 -87.62 -33.90
C ARG A 86 51.79 -86.64 -34.67
N THR A 87 50.48 -86.62 -34.38
CA THR A 87 49.48 -85.88 -35.17
C THR A 87 48.85 -84.72 -34.40
N VAL A 88 48.97 -84.65 -33.08
CA VAL A 88 48.31 -83.66 -32.23
C VAL A 88 49.34 -82.73 -31.58
N LEU A 89 49.00 -81.45 -31.49
CA LEU A 89 49.71 -80.43 -30.74
C LEU A 89 48.78 -79.86 -29.66
N SER A 90 49.32 -79.60 -28.47
CA SER A 90 48.60 -78.93 -27.39
C SER A 90 49.57 -78.09 -26.56
N LEU A 91 49.04 -77.22 -25.71
CA LEU A 91 49.80 -76.69 -24.59
C LEU A 91 50.03 -77.79 -23.55
N ASN A 92 51.14 -77.71 -22.81
CA ASN A 92 51.50 -78.71 -21.80
C ASN A 92 50.54 -78.62 -20.61
N PRO A 93 49.79 -79.69 -20.29
CA PRO A 93 48.83 -79.67 -19.17
C PRO A 93 49.49 -79.56 -17.79
N GLU A 94 50.80 -79.86 -17.68
CA GLU A 94 51.55 -79.71 -16.42
C GLU A 94 51.98 -78.25 -16.17
N CYS A 95 51.88 -77.37 -17.17
CA CYS A 95 52.21 -75.96 -17.02
C CYS A 95 51.00 -75.14 -16.55
N ALA A 96 51.21 -74.21 -15.61
CA ALA A 96 50.17 -73.30 -15.15
C ALA A 96 49.93 -72.18 -16.17
N ILE A 97 48.76 -72.20 -16.83
CA ILE A 97 48.33 -71.18 -17.80
C ILE A 97 47.12 -70.44 -17.23
N GLU A 98 47.16 -69.12 -17.25
CA GLU A 98 46.05 -68.24 -16.90
C GLU A 98 45.63 -67.43 -18.13
N SER A 99 44.36 -67.47 -18.49
CA SER A 99 43.84 -66.73 -19.64
C SER A 99 42.65 -65.86 -19.24
N ASP A 100 42.67 -64.60 -19.66
CA ASP A 100 41.54 -63.68 -19.47
C ASP A 100 40.26 -64.20 -20.13
N VAL A 101 40.38 -64.88 -21.27
CA VAL A 101 39.26 -65.55 -21.95
C VAL A 101 38.67 -66.65 -21.09
N GLU A 102 39.49 -67.53 -20.51
CA GLU A 102 38.99 -68.65 -19.69
C GLU A 102 38.28 -68.12 -18.44
N ILE A 103 38.91 -67.19 -17.73
CA ILE A 103 38.32 -66.54 -16.55
C ILE A 103 37.01 -65.85 -16.91
N PHE A 104 36.98 -65.12 -18.03
CA PHE A 104 35.78 -64.47 -18.52
C PHE A 104 34.68 -65.49 -18.86
N THR A 105 35.00 -66.57 -19.56
CA THR A 105 33.99 -67.56 -19.97
C THR A 105 33.46 -68.44 -18.84
N ASP A 106 34.23 -68.66 -17.76
CA ASP A 106 33.80 -69.44 -16.59
C ASP A 106 32.66 -68.75 -15.85
N LYS A 107 32.82 -67.44 -15.58
CA LYS A 107 31.79 -66.60 -14.96
C LYS A 107 31.65 -65.24 -15.64
N PRO A 108 30.99 -65.18 -16.82
CA PRO A 108 30.91 -63.97 -17.63
C PRO A 108 30.34 -62.75 -16.89
N ALA A 109 29.27 -62.92 -16.12
CA ALA A 109 28.62 -61.81 -15.40
C ALA A 109 29.48 -61.27 -14.22
N GLU A 110 30.31 -62.11 -13.60
CA GLU A 110 31.23 -61.70 -12.52
C GLU A 110 32.49 -61.01 -13.09
N HIS A 111 32.87 -61.33 -14.34
CA HIS A 111 34.14 -60.93 -14.95
C HIS A 111 34.01 -60.04 -16.20
N LEU A 112 32.93 -59.27 -16.33
CA LEU A 112 32.71 -58.34 -17.45
C LEU A 112 33.89 -57.37 -17.71
N SER A 113 34.63 -56.98 -16.67
CA SER A 113 35.77 -56.05 -16.78
C SER A 113 36.99 -56.63 -17.53
N LEU A 114 37.05 -57.95 -17.73
CA LEU A 114 38.10 -58.61 -18.52
C LEU A 114 37.88 -58.42 -20.03
N TYR A 115 36.65 -58.20 -20.47
CA TYR A 115 36.33 -57.94 -21.87
C TYR A 115 36.65 -56.47 -22.22
N GLN A 116 37.91 -56.17 -22.55
CA GLN A 116 38.36 -54.80 -22.84
C GLN A 116 38.21 -54.41 -24.31
N GLY A 117 38.03 -55.38 -25.20
CA GLY A 117 37.83 -55.20 -26.63
C GLY A 117 37.72 -56.55 -27.33
N ASP A 118 37.62 -56.52 -28.65
CA ASP A 118 37.52 -57.72 -29.47
C ASP A 118 38.63 -58.72 -29.15
N PHE A 119 38.31 -60.01 -29.29
CA PHE A 119 39.32 -61.05 -29.23
C PHE A 119 40.45 -60.79 -30.23
N LEU A 120 41.69 -60.76 -29.72
CA LEU A 120 42.90 -60.41 -30.48
C LEU A 120 42.75 -59.09 -31.25
N GLN A 121 42.30 -58.03 -30.57
CA GLN A 121 42.11 -56.70 -31.18
C GLN A 121 43.44 -56.16 -31.73
N GLY A 122 43.43 -55.75 -33.01
CA GLY A 122 44.61 -55.20 -33.68
C GLY A 122 45.67 -56.23 -34.09
N PHE A 123 45.49 -57.51 -33.79
CA PHE A 123 46.39 -58.57 -34.22
C PHE A 123 45.90 -59.22 -35.51
N TYR A 124 46.77 -59.27 -36.52
CA TYR A 124 46.49 -59.88 -37.82
C TYR A 124 47.75 -60.58 -38.35
N LEU A 125 47.56 -61.64 -39.13
CA LEU A 125 48.64 -62.32 -39.81
C LEU A 125 48.60 -61.97 -41.30
N LYS A 126 49.75 -61.59 -41.85
CA LYS A 126 49.87 -61.39 -43.29
C LYS A 126 49.69 -62.73 -44.01
N ASP A 127 48.87 -62.74 -45.05
CA ASP A 127 48.70 -63.87 -45.96
C ASP A 127 48.14 -65.14 -45.25
N SER A 128 47.10 -65.01 -44.42
CA SER A 128 46.50 -66.11 -43.64
C SER A 128 44.99 -65.91 -43.39
N GLU A 129 44.18 -66.09 -44.44
CA GLU A 129 42.73 -65.86 -44.40
C GLU A 129 42.01 -66.85 -43.47
N ALA A 130 42.48 -68.10 -43.42
CA ALA A 130 41.93 -69.13 -42.52
C ALA A 130 42.06 -68.75 -41.03
N PHE A 131 43.15 -68.05 -40.66
CA PHE A 131 43.35 -67.56 -39.30
C PHE A 131 42.40 -66.38 -39.00
N ASP A 132 42.29 -65.43 -39.93
CA ASP A 132 41.41 -64.27 -39.79
C ASP A 132 39.93 -64.70 -39.67
N TYR A 133 39.49 -65.72 -40.42
CA TYR A 133 38.15 -66.31 -40.27
C TYR A 133 37.92 -66.89 -38.87
N TRP A 134 38.90 -67.63 -38.33
CA TRP A 134 38.83 -68.16 -36.97
C TRP A 134 38.75 -67.03 -35.93
N VAL A 135 39.59 -65.99 -36.06
CA VAL A 135 39.54 -64.82 -35.18
C VAL A 135 38.17 -64.15 -35.24
N SER A 136 37.62 -63.94 -36.44
CA SER A 136 36.27 -63.37 -36.61
C SER A 136 35.19 -64.21 -35.92
N LYS A 137 35.23 -65.54 -36.07
CA LYS A 137 34.30 -66.46 -35.39
C LYS A 137 34.40 -66.36 -33.87
N MET A 138 35.62 -66.23 -33.34
CA MET A 138 35.85 -66.10 -31.90
C MET A 138 35.41 -64.72 -31.38
N ARG A 139 35.64 -63.64 -32.14
CA ARG A 139 35.15 -62.29 -31.81
C ARG A 139 33.63 -62.30 -31.63
N THR A 140 32.88 -62.80 -32.61
CA THR A 140 31.42 -62.93 -32.53
C THR A 140 30.99 -63.80 -31.34
N ARG A 141 31.68 -64.91 -31.07
CA ARG A 141 31.37 -65.78 -29.92
C ARG A 141 31.51 -65.04 -28.59
N TYR A 142 32.64 -64.36 -28.37
CA TYR A 142 32.90 -63.69 -27.09
C TYR A 142 32.07 -62.42 -26.92
N GLU A 143 31.76 -61.72 -28.02
CA GLU A 143 30.81 -60.61 -28.04
C GLU A 143 29.41 -61.08 -27.60
N GLN A 144 28.90 -62.18 -28.15
CA GLN A 144 27.61 -62.75 -27.74
C GLN A 144 27.58 -63.13 -26.25
N ILE A 145 28.65 -63.75 -25.75
CA ILE A 145 28.78 -64.09 -24.32
C ILE A 145 28.77 -62.81 -23.47
N TYR A 146 29.50 -61.78 -23.89
CA TYR A 146 29.58 -60.49 -23.20
C TYR A 146 28.22 -59.79 -23.14
N THR A 147 27.53 -59.68 -24.26
CA THR A 147 26.21 -59.04 -24.34
C THR A 147 25.18 -59.78 -23.48
N GLN A 148 25.16 -61.11 -23.54
CA GLN A 148 24.27 -61.92 -22.70
C GLN A 148 24.58 -61.76 -21.20
N ALA A 149 25.86 -61.72 -20.84
CA ALA A 149 26.29 -61.51 -19.47
C ALA A 149 25.94 -60.11 -18.93
N CYS A 150 26.03 -59.08 -19.77
CA CYS A 150 25.59 -57.73 -19.42
C CYS A 150 24.08 -57.68 -19.11
N TYR A 151 23.25 -58.30 -19.95
CA TYR A 151 21.81 -58.40 -19.70
C TYR A 151 21.50 -59.14 -18.39
N GLN A 152 22.13 -60.29 -18.14
CA GLN A 152 21.96 -61.04 -16.90
C GLN A 152 22.35 -60.24 -15.65
N LYS A 153 23.39 -59.41 -15.75
CA LYS A 153 23.85 -58.58 -14.63
C LYS A 153 22.88 -57.43 -14.35
N LEU A 154 22.37 -56.78 -15.39
CA LEU A 154 21.35 -55.72 -15.28
C LEU A 154 20.06 -56.23 -14.62
N GLU A 155 19.67 -57.49 -14.87
CA GLU A 155 18.50 -58.12 -14.24
C GLU A 155 18.73 -58.46 -12.76
N LYS A 156 19.95 -58.86 -12.37
CA LYS A 156 20.24 -59.35 -11.00
C LYS A 156 20.63 -58.26 -10.01
N ASP A 157 21.31 -57.21 -10.45
CA ASP A 157 21.81 -56.15 -9.58
C ASP A 157 21.60 -54.75 -10.22
N PRO A 158 20.35 -54.27 -10.29
CA PRO A 158 20.04 -52.94 -10.84
C PRO A 158 20.56 -51.79 -9.96
N SER A 159 21.04 -52.07 -8.75
CA SER A 159 21.44 -51.10 -7.72
C SER A 159 22.75 -50.36 -8.04
N ASN A 160 23.63 -50.96 -8.85
CA ASN A 160 24.91 -50.34 -9.23
C ASN A 160 24.76 -49.50 -10.50
N LEU A 161 24.38 -48.23 -10.31
CA LEU A 161 24.11 -47.29 -11.40
C LEU A 161 25.31 -47.07 -12.33
N GLU A 162 26.51 -46.88 -11.77
CA GLU A 162 27.71 -46.57 -12.56
C GLU A 162 28.12 -47.75 -13.44
N GLU A 163 28.04 -48.97 -12.89
CA GLU A 163 28.35 -50.19 -13.63
C GLU A 163 27.31 -50.46 -14.72
N SER A 164 26.02 -50.28 -14.41
CA SER A 164 24.91 -50.44 -15.35
C SER A 164 24.98 -49.44 -16.52
N GLU A 165 25.23 -48.15 -16.23
CA GLU A 165 25.42 -47.11 -17.25
C GLU A 165 26.63 -47.43 -18.15
N ARG A 166 27.74 -47.89 -17.56
CA ARG A 166 28.95 -48.28 -18.32
C ARG A 166 28.70 -49.48 -19.23
N ASN A 167 28.02 -50.52 -18.74
CA ASN A 167 27.73 -51.73 -19.52
C ASN A 167 26.77 -51.42 -20.68
N LEU A 168 25.71 -50.65 -20.44
CA LEU A 168 24.76 -50.22 -21.49
C LEU A 168 25.43 -49.39 -22.57
N ARG A 169 26.27 -48.40 -22.20
CA ARG A 169 27.05 -47.62 -23.18
C ARG A 169 28.00 -48.50 -24.00
N ARG A 170 28.59 -49.54 -23.39
CA ARG A 170 29.46 -50.48 -24.09
C ARG A 170 28.68 -51.32 -25.09
N MET A 171 27.50 -51.83 -24.73
CA MET A 171 26.61 -52.55 -25.66
C MET A 171 26.17 -51.66 -26.82
N ILE A 172 25.82 -50.39 -26.56
CA ILE A 172 25.51 -49.41 -27.63
C ILE A 172 26.72 -49.18 -28.56
N SER A 173 27.96 -49.24 -28.06
CA SER A 173 29.14 -49.12 -28.93
C SER A 173 29.45 -50.38 -29.76
N ILE A 174 28.86 -51.52 -29.39
CA ILE A 174 28.99 -52.78 -30.14
C ILE A 174 27.96 -52.80 -31.28
N ASP A 175 26.70 -52.49 -30.97
CA ASP A 175 25.63 -52.30 -31.94
C ASP A 175 24.88 -51.00 -31.65
N GLU A 176 25.17 -49.97 -32.45
CA GLU A 176 24.60 -48.63 -32.28
C GLU A 176 23.14 -48.53 -32.74
N PHE A 177 22.62 -49.53 -33.46
CA PHE A 177 21.25 -49.59 -33.98
C PHE A 177 20.31 -50.43 -33.10
N ASP A 178 20.82 -51.12 -32.07
CA ASP A 178 19.97 -51.86 -31.13
C ASP A 178 19.26 -50.90 -30.15
N GLU A 179 18.06 -50.47 -30.56
CA GLU A 179 17.16 -49.61 -29.79
C GLU A 179 16.87 -50.14 -28.36
N LYS A 180 16.97 -51.46 -28.13
CA LYS A 180 16.74 -52.06 -26.81
C LYS A 180 17.70 -51.50 -25.75
N ASN A 181 18.96 -51.28 -26.11
CA ASN A 181 19.98 -50.76 -25.20
C ASN A 181 19.72 -49.30 -24.83
N TYR A 182 19.23 -48.49 -25.78
CA TYR A 182 18.83 -47.11 -25.54
C TYR A 182 17.60 -47.04 -24.62
N HIS A 183 16.60 -47.88 -24.85
CA HIS A 183 15.42 -47.96 -23.99
C HIS A 183 15.80 -48.31 -22.54
N LEU A 184 16.64 -49.33 -22.33
CA LEU A 184 17.13 -49.71 -20.99
C LEU A 184 17.93 -48.58 -20.33
N LEU A 185 18.76 -47.87 -21.09
CA LEU A 185 19.53 -46.73 -20.59
C LEU A 185 18.65 -45.53 -20.22
N MET A 186 17.65 -45.22 -21.04
CA MET A 186 16.67 -44.17 -20.74
C MET A 186 15.84 -44.53 -19.50
N LYS A 187 15.44 -45.80 -19.35
CA LYS A 187 14.72 -46.28 -18.17
C LYS A 187 15.57 -46.18 -16.90
N LEU A 188 16.85 -46.57 -16.97
CA LEU A 188 17.81 -46.38 -15.87
C LEU A 188 17.90 -44.90 -15.45
N TYR A 189 17.95 -43.96 -16.40
CA TYR A 189 17.96 -42.53 -16.10
C TYR A 189 16.63 -42.02 -15.55
N GLN A 190 15.50 -42.54 -16.01
CA GLN A 190 14.17 -42.21 -15.49
C GLN A 190 14.03 -42.65 -14.02
N GLU A 191 14.39 -43.90 -13.70
CA GLU A 191 14.31 -44.47 -12.34
C GLU A 191 15.23 -43.74 -11.33
N ASN A 192 16.28 -43.08 -11.82
CA ASN A 192 17.23 -42.32 -11.02
C ASN A 192 17.05 -40.80 -11.12
N ASP A 193 15.89 -40.35 -11.61
CA ASP A 193 15.44 -38.95 -11.68
C ASP A 193 16.45 -38.01 -12.42
N ARG A 194 17.00 -38.50 -13.54
CA ARG A 194 17.92 -37.77 -14.44
C ARG A 194 17.26 -37.43 -15.79
N PRO A 195 16.23 -36.56 -15.84
CA PRO A 195 15.46 -36.29 -17.06
C PRO A 195 16.31 -35.70 -18.20
N GLY A 196 17.31 -34.86 -17.88
CA GLY A 196 18.22 -34.30 -18.88
C GLY A 196 19.00 -35.38 -19.65
N LYS A 197 19.42 -36.45 -18.97
CA LYS A 197 20.11 -37.57 -19.63
C LYS A 197 19.16 -38.42 -20.49
N VAL A 198 17.88 -38.54 -20.11
CA VAL A 198 16.87 -39.21 -20.96
C VAL A 198 16.70 -38.46 -22.27
N ILE A 199 16.50 -37.14 -22.19
CA ILE A 199 16.32 -36.26 -23.35
C ILE A 199 17.56 -36.30 -24.26
N GLU A 200 18.75 -36.18 -23.69
CA GLU A 200 20.01 -36.26 -24.44
C GLU A 200 20.15 -37.62 -25.17
N THR A 201 19.82 -38.72 -24.50
CA THR A 201 19.91 -40.07 -25.08
C THR A 201 18.89 -40.27 -26.19
N TYR A 202 17.67 -39.78 -26.02
CA TYR A 202 16.63 -39.81 -27.05
C TYR A 202 17.05 -39.04 -28.31
N TYR A 203 17.53 -37.81 -28.16
CA TYR A 203 17.99 -37.02 -29.32
C TYR A 203 19.21 -37.62 -30.01
N LYS A 204 20.12 -38.27 -29.28
CA LYS A 204 21.23 -39.02 -29.89
C LYS A 204 20.72 -40.16 -30.76
N LEU A 205 19.76 -40.95 -30.28
CA LEU A 205 19.15 -42.03 -31.04
C LEU A 205 18.38 -41.52 -32.26
N VAL A 206 17.54 -40.48 -32.09
CA VAL A 206 16.79 -39.86 -33.19
C VAL A 206 17.75 -39.40 -34.30
N ASN A 207 18.80 -38.66 -33.94
CA ASN A 207 19.76 -38.16 -34.92
C ASN A 207 20.52 -39.30 -35.63
N LEU A 208 20.84 -40.39 -34.91
CA LEU A 208 21.50 -41.55 -35.48
C LEU A 208 20.58 -42.29 -36.47
N LEU A 209 19.35 -42.61 -36.05
CA LEU A 209 18.39 -43.35 -36.88
C LEU A 209 17.93 -42.54 -38.09
N ASP A 210 17.68 -41.24 -37.94
CA ASP A 210 17.28 -40.37 -39.04
C ASP A 210 18.41 -40.24 -40.07
N LYS A 211 19.65 -40.00 -39.61
CA LYS A 211 20.80 -39.78 -40.49
C LYS A 211 21.24 -41.05 -41.24
N GLU A 212 21.29 -42.19 -40.56
CA GLU A 212 21.84 -43.43 -41.14
C GLU A 212 20.76 -44.34 -41.75
N LEU A 213 19.50 -44.27 -41.28
CA LEU A 213 18.40 -45.15 -41.72
C LEU A 213 17.13 -44.42 -42.20
N GLY A 214 16.97 -43.11 -41.94
CA GLY A 214 15.79 -42.32 -42.32
C GLY A 214 14.50 -42.71 -41.58
N ILE A 215 14.61 -43.28 -40.38
CA ILE A 215 13.48 -43.74 -39.56
C ILE A 215 13.47 -43.08 -38.19
N SER A 216 12.30 -43.05 -37.56
CA SER A 216 12.13 -42.60 -36.17
C SER A 216 12.30 -43.76 -35.18
N PRO A 217 12.66 -43.48 -33.90
CA PRO A 217 12.66 -44.51 -32.85
C PRO A 217 11.29 -45.16 -32.68
N ASN A 218 11.26 -46.39 -32.15
CA ASN A 218 10.01 -47.11 -31.89
C ASN A 218 9.08 -46.40 -30.88
N GLU A 219 7.79 -46.78 -30.88
CA GLU A 219 6.77 -46.16 -30.02
C GLU A 219 7.10 -46.22 -28.53
N VAL A 220 7.74 -47.30 -28.06
CA VAL A 220 8.06 -47.48 -26.64
C VAL A 220 9.07 -46.43 -26.17
N ILE A 221 10.10 -46.16 -26.98
CA ILE A 221 11.10 -45.12 -26.69
C ILE A 221 10.47 -43.72 -26.78
N GLN A 222 9.61 -43.49 -27.79
CA GLN A 222 8.88 -42.23 -27.91
C GLN A 222 7.98 -41.99 -26.68
N GLN A 223 7.23 -42.99 -26.21
CA GLN A 223 6.39 -42.87 -25.03
C GLN A 223 7.22 -42.51 -23.79
N LEU A 224 8.33 -43.22 -23.56
CA LEU A 224 9.23 -42.94 -22.43
C LEU A 224 9.76 -41.50 -22.45
N TYR A 225 10.14 -40.99 -23.63
CA TYR A 225 10.55 -39.60 -23.78
C TYR A 225 9.43 -38.61 -23.45
N HIS A 226 8.22 -38.84 -23.98
CA HIS A 226 7.07 -37.97 -23.74
C HIS A 226 6.63 -37.98 -22.27
N GLU A 227 6.67 -39.12 -21.58
CA GLU A 227 6.41 -39.22 -20.14
C GLU A 227 7.37 -38.35 -19.32
N VAL A 228 8.67 -38.42 -19.62
CA VAL A 228 9.70 -37.62 -18.93
C VAL A 228 9.54 -36.13 -19.23
N MET A 229 9.23 -35.77 -20.48
CA MET A 229 8.98 -34.39 -20.87
C MET A 229 7.72 -33.81 -20.23
N ALA A 230 6.63 -34.58 -20.12
CA ALA A 230 5.40 -34.16 -19.46
C ALA A 230 5.61 -33.92 -17.96
N LYS A 231 6.33 -34.83 -17.28
CA LYS A 231 6.71 -34.66 -15.87
C LYS A 231 7.58 -33.41 -15.67
N ASP A 232 8.59 -33.20 -16.50
CA ASP A 232 9.50 -32.04 -16.39
C ASP A 232 8.79 -30.71 -16.74
N ARG A 233 7.92 -30.69 -17.76
CA ARG A 233 7.14 -29.50 -18.14
C ARG A 233 6.15 -29.08 -17.06
N SER A 234 5.37 -30.03 -16.52
CA SER A 234 4.40 -29.76 -15.45
C SER A 234 5.11 -29.31 -14.17
N GLU A 235 6.17 -30.01 -13.75
CA GLU A 235 6.97 -29.61 -12.59
C GLU A 235 7.62 -28.24 -12.78
N ARG A 236 8.16 -27.91 -13.96
CA ARG A 236 8.74 -26.58 -14.22
C ARG A 236 7.69 -25.47 -14.18
N LYS A 237 6.53 -25.65 -14.83
CA LYS A 237 5.43 -24.66 -14.79
C LYS A 237 4.95 -24.44 -13.35
N ILE A 238 4.74 -25.52 -12.60
CA ILE A 238 4.32 -25.46 -11.20
C ILE A 238 5.42 -24.82 -10.32
N LYS A 239 6.69 -25.25 -10.42
CA LYS A 239 7.81 -24.67 -9.67
C LYS A 239 8.05 -23.20 -10.02
N GLN A 240 7.89 -22.81 -11.28
CA GLN A 240 8.03 -21.41 -11.72
C GLN A 240 6.90 -20.54 -11.16
N PHE A 241 5.67 -21.04 -11.14
CA PHE A 241 4.54 -20.35 -10.52
C PHE A 241 4.65 -20.28 -9.00
N LEU A 242 5.04 -21.38 -8.36
CA LEU A 242 5.21 -21.51 -6.91
C LEU A 242 6.56 -20.99 -6.40
N ARG A 243 7.43 -20.45 -7.27
CA ARG A 243 8.68 -19.84 -6.83
C ARG A 243 8.36 -18.83 -5.73
N ASN A 244 8.84 -19.13 -4.52
CA ASN A 244 8.58 -18.34 -3.35
C ASN A 244 8.93 -16.89 -3.65
N THR A 245 7.98 -15.99 -3.39
CA THR A 245 8.35 -14.68 -2.91
C THR A 245 8.80 -14.90 -1.48
N ASP A 246 10.11 -14.92 -1.20
CA ASP A 246 10.69 -15.00 0.17
C ASP A 246 10.28 -13.80 1.07
N HIS A 247 9.26 -13.08 0.65
CA HIS A 247 8.85 -11.73 0.98
C HIS A 247 7.31 -11.66 1.03
N PHE A 248 6.65 -12.74 1.46
CA PHE A 248 5.21 -12.74 1.74
C PHE A 248 4.96 -12.29 3.18
N PHE A 249 4.10 -11.28 3.37
CA PHE A 249 3.83 -10.70 4.68
C PHE A 249 2.33 -10.40 4.87
N GLY A 250 1.82 -10.67 6.07
CA GLY A 250 0.43 -10.42 6.44
C GLY A 250 -0.55 -11.52 5.99
N ARG A 251 -1.85 -11.18 5.89
CA ARG A 251 -2.93 -12.07 5.38
C ARG A 251 -3.13 -13.39 6.13
N VAL A 252 -2.83 -13.41 7.42
CA VAL A 252 -2.88 -14.64 8.25
C VAL A 252 -4.31 -15.22 8.29
N GLY A 253 -5.33 -14.36 8.33
CA GLY A 253 -6.73 -14.80 8.35
C GLY A 253 -7.14 -15.46 7.03
N GLU A 254 -6.79 -14.85 5.91
CA GLU A 254 -7.08 -15.33 4.56
C GLU A 254 -6.34 -16.64 4.27
N ILE A 255 -5.06 -16.74 4.65
CA ILE A 255 -4.27 -17.97 4.55
C ILE A 255 -4.94 -19.11 5.33
N LYS A 256 -5.30 -18.87 6.60
CA LYS A 256 -5.98 -19.89 7.42
C LYS A 256 -7.28 -20.38 6.78
N ARG A 257 -8.05 -19.49 6.14
CA ARG A 257 -9.28 -19.87 5.43
C ARG A 257 -9.00 -20.72 4.19
N LEU A 258 -7.98 -20.36 3.40
CA LEU A 258 -7.51 -21.16 2.27
C LEU A 258 -7.00 -22.55 2.71
N GLU A 259 -6.17 -22.61 3.74
CA GLU A 259 -5.66 -23.88 4.29
C GLU A 259 -6.79 -24.76 4.86
N SER A 260 -7.76 -24.14 5.55
CA SER A 260 -8.95 -24.83 6.04
C SER A 260 -9.81 -25.39 4.89
N TYR A 261 -9.92 -24.66 3.78
CA TYR A 261 -10.61 -25.12 2.59
C TYR A 261 -9.95 -26.38 2.00
N PHE A 262 -8.63 -26.41 1.80
CA PHE A 262 -7.94 -27.60 1.30
C PHE A 262 -8.04 -28.79 2.26
N SER A 263 -7.96 -28.54 3.57
CA SER A 263 -8.09 -29.58 4.60
C SER A 263 -9.45 -30.27 4.53
N LYS A 264 -10.54 -29.49 4.37
CA LYS A 264 -11.91 -30.04 4.23
C LYS A 264 -12.07 -30.96 3.02
N ILE A 265 -11.41 -30.65 1.90
CA ILE A 265 -11.50 -31.47 0.67
C ILE A 265 -10.85 -32.84 0.88
N ILE A 266 -9.70 -32.88 1.57
CA ILE A 266 -9.04 -34.13 1.92
C ILE A 266 -9.89 -34.95 2.91
N GLU A 267 -10.42 -34.30 3.94
CA GLU A 267 -11.12 -34.98 5.04
C GLU A 267 -12.53 -35.44 4.70
N ARG A 268 -13.29 -34.62 3.96
CA ARG A 268 -14.74 -34.83 3.73
C ARG A 268 -15.08 -35.27 2.31
N GLN A 269 -14.13 -35.22 1.37
CA GLN A 269 -14.35 -35.48 -0.05
C GLN A 269 -15.50 -34.67 -0.67
N GLU A 270 -15.85 -33.52 -0.08
CA GLU A 270 -16.82 -32.59 -0.65
C GLU A 270 -16.08 -31.54 -1.50
N PRO A 271 -16.23 -31.52 -2.82
CA PRO A 271 -15.68 -30.48 -3.67
C PRO A 271 -16.53 -29.23 -3.52
N ARG A 272 -15.85 -28.12 -3.25
CA ARG A 272 -16.43 -26.77 -3.23
C ARG A 272 -15.55 -25.87 -4.07
N ALA A 273 -16.12 -24.81 -4.64
CA ALA A 273 -15.31 -23.73 -5.16
C ALA A 273 -14.90 -22.78 -4.05
N LEU A 274 -13.67 -22.31 -4.10
CA LEU A 274 -13.18 -21.18 -3.35
C LEU A 274 -12.96 -20.02 -4.32
N LEU A 275 -13.64 -18.91 -4.09
CA LEU A 275 -13.49 -17.70 -4.88
C LEU A 275 -12.70 -16.64 -4.12
N LEU A 276 -11.57 -16.21 -4.69
CA LEU A 276 -10.80 -15.07 -4.22
C LEU A 276 -11.18 -13.82 -5.01
N VAL A 277 -11.71 -12.82 -4.33
CA VAL A 277 -12.16 -11.56 -4.92
C VAL A 277 -11.22 -10.44 -4.50
N GLY A 278 -10.86 -9.56 -5.42
CA GLY A 278 -10.17 -8.33 -5.06
C GLY A 278 -9.67 -7.52 -6.25
N GLY A 279 -9.31 -6.27 -5.98
CA GLY A 279 -8.84 -5.32 -6.99
C GLY A 279 -7.49 -5.70 -7.62
N THR A 280 -7.06 -4.90 -8.59
CA THR A 280 -5.78 -5.08 -9.27
C THR A 280 -4.60 -4.81 -8.32
N GLY A 281 -3.64 -5.73 -8.21
CA GLY A 281 -2.45 -5.58 -7.35
C GLY A 281 -2.68 -5.77 -5.85
N ILE A 282 -3.85 -6.24 -5.44
CA ILE A 282 -4.19 -6.51 -4.04
C ILE A 282 -3.48 -7.73 -3.43
N GLY A 283 -2.88 -8.57 -4.29
CA GLY A 283 -2.12 -9.76 -3.89
C GLY A 283 -2.84 -11.11 -4.07
N LYS A 284 -3.93 -11.19 -4.85
CA LYS A 284 -4.66 -12.47 -5.13
C LYS A 284 -3.71 -13.61 -5.49
N ARG A 285 -2.93 -13.43 -6.57
CA ARG A 285 -1.94 -14.39 -7.07
C ARG A 285 -0.89 -14.75 -6.02
N THR A 286 -0.38 -13.76 -5.28
CA THR A 286 0.63 -13.98 -4.23
C THR A 286 0.09 -14.83 -3.08
N VAL A 287 -1.12 -14.55 -2.59
CA VAL A 287 -1.76 -15.32 -1.52
C VAL A 287 -2.05 -16.76 -1.97
N THR A 288 -2.59 -16.94 -3.18
CA THR A 288 -2.86 -18.27 -3.74
C THR A 288 -1.58 -19.09 -3.88
N ARG A 289 -0.51 -18.51 -4.42
CA ARG A 289 0.80 -19.16 -4.54
C ARG A 289 1.37 -19.60 -3.21
N GLN A 290 1.33 -18.72 -2.20
CA GLN A 290 1.85 -18.99 -0.87
C GLN A 290 1.19 -20.23 -0.26
N VAL A 291 -0.14 -20.35 -0.38
CA VAL A 291 -0.84 -21.52 0.17
C VAL A 291 -0.61 -22.76 -0.68
N LEU A 292 -0.71 -22.65 -2.01
CA LEU A 292 -0.55 -23.80 -2.91
C LEU A 292 0.84 -24.44 -2.83
N ALA A 293 1.89 -23.66 -2.54
CA ALA A 293 3.23 -24.17 -2.30
C ALA A 293 3.24 -25.27 -1.23
N ASN A 294 2.49 -25.05 -0.14
CA ASN A 294 2.36 -25.99 0.98
C ASN A 294 1.43 -27.19 0.67
N GLN A 295 0.62 -27.13 -0.40
CA GLN A 295 -0.37 -28.16 -0.74
C GLN A 295 0.13 -29.18 -1.78
N THR A 296 1.26 -28.92 -2.45
CA THR A 296 1.85 -29.81 -3.47
C THR A 296 2.09 -31.26 -3.01
N LYS A 297 2.31 -31.45 -1.70
CA LYS A 297 2.45 -32.79 -1.10
C LYS A 297 1.17 -33.61 -1.25
N TYR A 298 0.01 -32.99 -1.06
CA TYR A 298 -1.29 -33.67 -1.02
C TYR A 298 -2.03 -33.61 -2.36
N PHE A 299 -1.86 -32.53 -3.11
CA PHE A 299 -2.58 -32.30 -4.36
C PHE A 299 -1.67 -32.31 -5.60
N GLN A 300 -2.24 -32.62 -6.76
CA GLN A 300 -1.75 -32.20 -8.06
C GLN A 300 -2.41 -30.86 -8.43
N ILE A 301 -1.72 -29.99 -9.14
CA ILE A 301 -2.20 -28.64 -9.42
C ILE A 301 -2.20 -28.42 -10.94
N VAL A 302 -3.36 -28.05 -11.47
CA VAL A 302 -3.53 -27.55 -12.84
C VAL A 302 -3.98 -26.11 -12.77
N MET A 303 -3.41 -25.27 -13.61
CA MET A 303 -3.64 -23.83 -13.61
C MET A 303 -4.04 -23.37 -15.00
N ALA A 304 -4.98 -22.43 -15.07
CA ALA A 304 -5.27 -21.65 -16.25
C ALA A 304 -5.35 -20.17 -15.87
N GLU A 305 -4.72 -19.33 -16.68
CA GLU A 305 -4.78 -17.88 -16.59
C GLU A 305 -5.70 -17.40 -17.70
N CYS A 306 -6.72 -16.62 -17.36
CA CYS A 306 -7.64 -16.04 -18.33
C CYS A 306 -7.19 -14.64 -18.75
N PHE A 307 -7.21 -14.36 -20.05
CA PHE A 307 -6.79 -13.07 -20.62
C PHE A 307 -7.96 -12.34 -21.25
N LYS A 308 -7.90 -11.01 -21.29
CA LYS A 308 -9.01 -10.17 -21.77
C LYS A 308 -9.36 -10.47 -23.23
N GLU A 309 -8.36 -10.77 -24.05
CA GLU A 309 -8.48 -11.11 -25.46
C GLU A 309 -9.33 -12.38 -25.68
N GLU A 310 -9.32 -13.31 -24.72
CA GLU A 310 -10.02 -14.60 -24.78
C GLU A 310 -11.53 -14.47 -24.66
N MET A 311 -12.06 -13.34 -24.18
CA MET A 311 -13.52 -13.10 -24.12
C MET A 311 -14.19 -13.13 -25.49
N THR A 312 -13.42 -12.97 -26.57
CA THR A 312 -13.93 -12.94 -27.95
C THR A 312 -13.81 -14.28 -28.67
N VAL A 313 -13.03 -15.23 -28.12
CA VAL A 313 -12.78 -16.55 -28.72
C VAL A 313 -13.31 -17.62 -27.76
N GLY A 314 -14.46 -18.20 -28.09
CA GLY A 314 -15.15 -19.16 -27.23
C GLY A 314 -14.27 -20.35 -26.84
N LEU A 315 -14.36 -20.78 -25.57
CA LEU A 315 -13.69 -21.96 -25.00
C LEU A 315 -12.15 -21.88 -24.87
N GLN A 316 -11.52 -20.74 -25.16
CA GLN A 316 -10.07 -20.63 -25.06
C GLN A 316 -9.48 -20.89 -23.66
N PRO A 317 -10.11 -20.47 -22.54
CA PRO A 317 -9.66 -20.85 -21.20
C PRO A 317 -9.57 -22.37 -20.98
N TRP A 318 -10.45 -23.14 -21.64
CA TRP A 318 -10.41 -24.60 -21.58
C TRP A 318 -9.24 -25.21 -22.34
N ARG A 319 -8.74 -24.54 -23.39
CA ARG A 319 -7.51 -24.98 -24.07
C ARG A 319 -6.33 -24.96 -23.10
N SER A 320 -6.17 -23.87 -22.35
CA SER A 320 -5.12 -23.72 -21.35
C SER A 320 -5.23 -24.76 -20.22
N LEU A 321 -6.46 -25.00 -19.72
CA LEU A 321 -6.71 -26.06 -18.73
C LEU A 321 -6.37 -27.45 -19.27
N LEU A 322 -6.79 -27.74 -20.50
CA LEU A 322 -6.55 -29.04 -21.13
C LEU A 322 -5.07 -29.27 -21.41
N ASP A 323 -4.30 -28.25 -21.78
CA ASP A 323 -2.85 -28.40 -21.92
C ASP A 323 -2.21 -28.82 -20.58
N GLY A 324 -2.65 -28.25 -19.46
CA GLY A 324 -2.19 -28.65 -18.13
C GLY A 324 -2.69 -30.03 -17.69
N LEU A 325 -3.93 -30.39 -18.05
CA LEU A 325 -4.47 -31.74 -17.81
C LEU A 325 -3.77 -32.80 -18.65
N GLY A 326 -3.37 -32.47 -19.88
CA GLY A 326 -2.67 -33.37 -20.80
C GLY A 326 -1.37 -33.90 -20.21
N ASP A 327 -0.60 -33.03 -19.57
CA ASP A 327 0.62 -33.43 -18.87
C ASP A 327 0.32 -34.49 -17.78
N LEU A 328 -0.79 -34.36 -17.05
CA LEU A 328 -1.21 -35.33 -16.03
C LEU A 328 -1.81 -36.60 -16.63
N VAL A 329 -2.53 -36.51 -17.76
CA VAL A 329 -3.10 -37.66 -18.47
C VAL A 329 -1.99 -38.57 -18.97
N ILE A 330 -0.93 -38.00 -19.54
CA ILE A 330 0.25 -38.73 -20.00
C ILE A 330 1.00 -39.31 -18.81
N GLN A 331 1.27 -38.50 -17.77
CA GLN A 331 1.98 -38.93 -16.57
C GLN A 331 1.32 -40.14 -15.88
N HIS A 332 -0.01 -40.17 -15.82
CA HIS A 332 -0.77 -41.26 -15.19
C HIS A 332 -1.17 -42.38 -16.16
N GLN A 333 -0.68 -42.35 -17.40
CA GLN A 333 -0.95 -43.33 -18.45
C GLN A 333 -2.45 -43.55 -18.69
N ILE A 334 -3.23 -42.47 -18.65
CA ILE A 334 -4.69 -42.52 -18.87
C ILE A 334 -5.00 -42.64 -20.38
N LEU A 335 -4.25 -41.91 -21.22
CA LEU A 335 -4.31 -41.93 -22.69
C LEU A 335 -2.88 -41.81 -23.25
N SER A 336 -2.66 -42.29 -24.48
CA SER A 336 -1.41 -42.01 -25.20
C SER A 336 -1.34 -40.55 -25.66
N THR A 337 -0.13 -40.06 -25.93
CA THR A 337 0.09 -38.69 -26.45
C THR A 337 -0.67 -38.45 -27.77
N SER A 338 -0.65 -39.43 -28.68
CA SER A 338 -1.39 -39.37 -29.95
C SER A 338 -2.89 -39.27 -29.73
N GLN A 339 -3.45 -40.13 -28.87
CA GLN A 339 -4.88 -40.10 -28.52
C GLN A 339 -5.28 -38.76 -27.89
N TRP A 340 -4.44 -38.19 -27.02
CA TRP A 340 -4.69 -36.89 -26.41
C TRP A 340 -4.70 -35.76 -27.44
N GLN A 341 -3.72 -35.74 -28.36
CA GLN A 341 -3.63 -34.75 -29.43
C GLN A 341 -4.80 -34.86 -30.42
N ASP A 342 -5.16 -36.06 -30.84
CA ASP A 342 -6.30 -36.27 -31.75
C ASP A 342 -7.60 -35.73 -31.14
N ILE A 343 -7.80 -35.93 -29.84
CA ILE A 343 -8.96 -35.41 -29.13
C ILE A 343 -8.88 -33.88 -29.02
N LEU A 344 -7.73 -33.32 -28.65
CA LEU A 344 -7.52 -31.89 -28.56
C LEU A 344 -7.78 -31.17 -29.90
N ASP A 345 -7.28 -31.72 -31.01
CA ASP A 345 -7.45 -31.16 -32.35
C ASP A 345 -8.90 -31.27 -32.83
N SER A 346 -9.66 -32.26 -32.33
CA SER A 346 -11.10 -32.37 -32.60
C SER A 346 -11.96 -31.27 -31.96
N TYR A 347 -11.50 -30.69 -30.84
CA TYR A 347 -12.19 -29.59 -30.14
C TYR A 347 -11.58 -28.22 -30.44
N PHE A 348 -10.28 -28.16 -30.78
CA PHE A 348 -9.51 -26.94 -31.02
C PHE A 348 -8.61 -27.09 -32.28
N PRO A 349 -9.18 -27.14 -33.50
CA PRO A 349 -8.42 -27.36 -34.72
C PRO A 349 -7.42 -26.23 -34.99
N MET A 350 -6.19 -26.59 -35.37
CA MET A 350 -5.03 -25.69 -35.47
C MET A 350 -5.06 -24.70 -36.66
N MET A 351 -6.09 -24.72 -37.52
CA MET A 351 -6.23 -23.80 -38.67
C MET A 351 -7.31 -22.74 -38.44
N ALA A 352 -6.87 -21.55 -38.05
CA ALA A 352 -7.62 -20.31 -38.20
C ALA A 352 -7.51 -19.83 -39.66
N GLY A 353 -8.63 -19.79 -40.39
CA GLY A 353 -8.69 -19.22 -41.73
C GLY A 353 -10.10 -19.20 -42.32
N GLU A 354 -10.90 -20.23 -42.04
CA GLU A 354 -12.33 -20.24 -42.34
C GLU A 354 -13.06 -20.55 -41.04
N ALA A 355 -13.85 -19.59 -40.56
CA ALA A 355 -14.83 -19.83 -39.51
C ALA A 355 -15.85 -20.83 -40.06
N SER A 356 -15.55 -22.12 -39.97
CA SER A 356 -16.60 -23.13 -40.13
C SER A 356 -17.49 -23.02 -38.90
N ASP A 357 -18.79 -22.88 -39.12
CA ASP A 357 -19.89 -23.04 -38.16
C ASP A 357 -19.90 -24.46 -37.53
N LEU A 358 -18.76 -24.92 -36.98
CA LEU A 358 -18.73 -26.04 -36.06
C LEU A 358 -19.33 -25.52 -34.76
N GLU A 359 -20.62 -25.78 -34.56
CA GLU A 359 -21.25 -25.65 -33.24
C GLU A 359 -20.40 -26.41 -32.22
N LEU A 360 -19.54 -25.67 -31.50
CA LEU A 360 -18.70 -26.20 -30.44
C LEU A 360 -19.63 -26.76 -29.36
N ASN A 361 -19.78 -28.09 -29.36
CA ASN A 361 -20.70 -28.78 -28.46
C ASN A 361 -20.13 -28.79 -27.04
N THR A 362 -20.50 -27.78 -26.26
CA THR A 362 -20.11 -27.57 -24.85
C THR A 362 -20.42 -28.79 -23.98
N ASP A 363 -21.56 -29.45 -24.19
CA ASP A 363 -21.93 -30.67 -23.46
C ASP A 363 -20.97 -31.83 -23.72
N ARG A 364 -20.50 -31.99 -24.96
CA ARG A 364 -19.54 -33.04 -25.33
C ARG A 364 -18.18 -32.76 -24.70
N LEU A 365 -17.74 -31.50 -24.70
CA LEU A 365 -16.49 -31.10 -24.05
C LEU A 365 -16.57 -31.28 -22.53
N ALA A 366 -17.66 -30.84 -21.90
CA ALA A 366 -17.87 -30.99 -20.46
C ALA A 366 -17.84 -32.46 -20.02
N ARG A 367 -18.50 -33.36 -20.77
CA ARG A 367 -18.47 -34.80 -20.52
C ARG A 367 -17.06 -35.39 -20.63
N PHE A 368 -16.29 -34.97 -21.63
CA PHE A 368 -14.90 -35.41 -21.80
C PHE A 368 -14.02 -34.93 -20.64
N VAL A 369 -14.07 -33.63 -20.32
CA VAL A 369 -13.34 -33.04 -19.19
C VAL A 369 -13.70 -33.75 -17.89
N LEU A 370 -14.99 -34.02 -17.66
CA LEU A 370 -15.46 -34.74 -16.49
C LEU A 370 -14.78 -36.11 -16.34
N ASP A 371 -14.78 -36.93 -17.40
CA ASP A 371 -14.17 -38.26 -17.39
C ASP A 371 -12.67 -38.20 -17.06
N ILE A 372 -11.95 -37.26 -17.66
CA ILE A 372 -10.53 -37.04 -17.41
C ILE A 372 -10.28 -36.63 -15.95
N LEU A 373 -11.03 -35.66 -15.43
CA LEU A 373 -10.88 -35.18 -14.05
C LEU A 373 -11.20 -36.28 -13.02
N GLN A 374 -12.21 -37.12 -13.29
CA GLN A 374 -12.53 -38.27 -12.44
C GLN A 374 -11.40 -39.30 -12.42
N LYS A 375 -10.77 -39.58 -13.56
CA LYS A 375 -9.65 -40.53 -13.65
C LYS A 375 -8.39 -40.01 -12.97
N ILE A 376 -8.05 -38.73 -13.15
CA ILE A 376 -6.89 -38.09 -12.50
C ILE A 376 -7.08 -38.01 -10.99
N SER A 377 -8.23 -37.52 -10.52
CA SER A 377 -8.51 -37.32 -9.09
C SER A 377 -8.52 -38.62 -8.27
N LYS A 378 -8.80 -39.77 -8.91
CA LYS A 378 -8.65 -41.10 -8.28
C LYS A 378 -7.19 -41.49 -8.01
N LYS A 379 -6.23 -40.94 -8.75
CA LYS A 379 -4.80 -41.20 -8.56
C LYS A 379 -4.22 -40.35 -7.43
N LYS A 380 -4.54 -39.05 -7.43
CA LYS A 380 -4.17 -38.08 -6.40
C LYS A 380 -5.17 -36.92 -6.44
N ALA A 381 -5.48 -36.35 -5.27
CA ALA A 381 -6.38 -35.20 -5.18
C ALA A 381 -5.90 -34.06 -6.11
N LEU A 382 -6.83 -33.31 -6.70
CA LEU A 382 -6.55 -32.35 -7.76
C LEU A 382 -7.00 -30.94 -7.36
N VAL A 383 -6.20 -29.92 -7.67
CA VAL A 383 -6.58 -28.51 -7.61
C VAL A 383 -6.65 -27.97 -9.04
N ILE A 384 -7.78 -27.36 -9.38
CA ILE A 384 -7.96 -26.56 -10.60
C ILE A 384 -7.98 -25.10 -10.18
N LEU A 385 -6.91 -24.38 -10.51
CA LEU A 385 -6.80 -22.94 -10.32
C LEU A 385 -7.17 -22.22 -11.62
N VAL A 386 -8.18 -21.36 -11.59
CA VAL A 386 -8.50 -20.44 -12.69
C VAL A 386 -8.23 -19.01 -12.22
N GLU A 387 -7.14 -18.44 -12.74
CA GLU A 387 -6.77 -17.06 -12.47
C GLU A 387 -7.56 -16.09 -13.35
N ASP A 388 -8.01 -14.98 -12.76
CA ASP A 388 -8.72 -13.90 -13.44
C ASP A 388 -9.94 -14.36 -14.27
N CYS A 389 -10.77 -15.23 -13.69
CA CYS A 389 -11.94 -15.85 -14.35
C CYS A 389 -13.02 -14.85 -14.82
N HIS A 390 -12.94 -13.58 -14.41
CA HIS A 390 -13.73 -12.49 -14.96
C HIS A 390 -13.53 -12.26 -16.46
N TRP A 391 -12.46 -12.78 -17.04
CA TRP A 391 -12.19 -12.81 -18.48
C TRP A 391 -12.64 -14.10 -19.19
N MET A 392 -13.27 -15.06 -18.50
CA MET A 392 -13.84 -16.24 -19.17
C MET A 392 -15.08 -15.86 -19.99
N ASP A 393 -15.22 -16.42 -21.19
CA ASP A 393 -16.42 -16.29 -22.01
C ASP A 393 -17.61 -17.09 -21.45
N GLU A 394 -18.82 -16.76 -21.91
CA GLU A 394 -20.07 -17.37 -21.42
C GLU A 394 -20.13 -18.89 -21.67
N ALA A 395 -19.62 -19.38 -22.81
CA ALA A 395 -19.58 -20.81 -23.11
C ALA A 395 -18.60 -21.56 -22.20
N SER A 396 -17.44 -20.97 -21.91
CA SER A 396 -16.48 -21.52 -20.95
C SER A 396 -17.05 -21.64 -19.53
N VAL A 397 -17.82 -20.63 -19.09
CA VAL A 397 -18.49 -20.64 -17.78
C VAL A 397 -19.56 -21.74 -17.73
N ALA A 398 -20.32 -21.95 -18.80
CA ALA A 398 -21.31 -23.03 -18.88
C ALA A 398 -20.68 -24.42 -18.74
N VAL A 399 -19.54 -24.67 -19.42
CA VAL A 399 -18.77 -25.92 -19.28
C VAL A 399 -18.26 -26.09 -17.85
N LEU A 400 -17.75 -25.02 -17.22
CA LEU A 400 -17.27 -25.05 -15.83
C LEU A 400 -18.39 -25.39 -14.85
N GLU A 401 -19.57 -24.79 -15.02
CA GLU A 401 -20.76 -25.09 -14.22
C GLU A 401 -21.17 -26.56 -14.36
N GLN A 402 -21.16 -27.11 -15.58
CA GLN A 402 -21.50 -28.51 -15.81
C GLN A 402 -20.49 -29.46 -15.18
N VAL A 403 -19.18 -29.19 -15.34
CA VAL A 403 -18.10 -30.00 -14.76
C VAL A 403 -18.16 -30.00 -13.23
N MET A 404 -18.28 -28.82 -12.61
CA MET A 404 -18.33 -28.70 -11.15
C MET A 404 -19.55 -29.40 -10.54
N ASN A 405 -20.71 -29.33 -11.20
CA ASN A 405 -21.94 -29.94 -10.68
C ASN A 405 -21.86 -31.47 -10.57
N HIS A 406 -21.03 -32.13 -11.39
CA HIS A 406 -20.94 -33.58 -11.52
C HIS A 406 -19.68 -34.19 -10.87
N LEU A 407 -18.83 -33.39 -10.22
CA LEU A 407 -17.63 -33.86 -9.54
C LEU A 407 -17.78 -34.04 -8.02
N ARG A 408 -19.02 -33.97 -7.49
CA ARG A 408 -19.37 -33.90 -6.05
C ARG A 408 -18.77 -34.98 -5.14
N ASP A 409 -18.36 -36.12 -5.67
CA ASP A 409 -17.83 -37.25 -4.90
C ASP A 409 -16.33 -37.47 -5.15
N TYR A 410 -15.64 -36.48 -5.74
CA TYR A 410 -14.23 -36.55 -6.11
C TYR A 410 -13.40 -35.51 -5.37
N PRO A 411 -12.15 -35.81 -5.00
CA PRO A 411 -11.27 -34.90 -4.26
C PRO A 411 -10.68 -33.83 -5.21
N VAL A 412 -11.55 -32.99 -5.78
CA VAL A 412 -11.21 -31.89 -6.70
C VAL A 412 -11.52 -30.55 -6.05
N ALA A 413 -10.50 -29.72 -5.91
CA ALA A 413 -10.60 -28.35 -5.40
C ALA A 413 -10.64 -27.36 -6.57
N PHE A 414 -11.66 -26.50 -6.61
CA PHE A 414 -11.74 -25.41 -7.56
C PHE A 414 -11.35 -24.11 -6.86
N VAL A 415 -10.24 -23.49 -7.27
CA VAL A 415 -9.82 -22.17 -6.78
C VAL A 415 -9.97 -21.20 -7.93
N LEU A 416 -10.85 -20.21 -7.76
CA LEU A 416 -11.16 -19.21 -8.77
C LEU A 416 -10.71 -17.86 -8.26
N THR A 417 -10.13 -17.02 -9.11
CA THR A 417 -9.84 -15.63 -8.74
C THR A 417 -10.56 -14.67 -9.68
N LYS A 418 -11.15 -13.60 -9.14
CA LYS A 418 -11.82 -12.57 -9.95
C LYS A 418 -11.49 -11.16 -9.52
N HIS A 419 -11.64 -10.23 -10.46
CA HIS A 419 -11.69 -8.80 -10.15
C HIS A 419 -13.01 -8.42 -9.44
N LEU A 420 -13.07 -7.22 -8.88
CA LEU A 420 -14.28 -6.70 -8.23
C LEU A 420 -15.43 -6.58 -9.24
N SER A 421 -15.14 -6.04 -10.43
CA SER A 421 -16.04 -6.01 -11.58
C SER A 421 -16.29 -7.42 -12.14
N THR A 422 -17.56 -7.76 -12.38
CA THR A 422 -17.97 -9.10 -12.84
C THR A 422 -18.98 -8.97 -13.98
N PRO A 423 -18.80 -9.66 -15.12
CA PRO A 423 -19.82 -9.74 -16.15
C PRO A 423 -21.13 -10.36 -15.61
N PRO A 424 -22.32 -9.99 -16.13
CA PRO A 424 -23.59 -10.48 -15.61
C PRO A 424 -23.73 -12.01 -15.62
N TYR A 425 -23.27 -12.70 -16.67
CA TYR A 425 -23.34 -14.17 -16.77
C TYR A 425 -22.50 -14.86 -15.68
N LEU A 426 -21.29 -14.36 -15.43
CA LEU A 426 -20.41 -14.89 -14.40
C LEU A 426 -20.96 -14.61 -12.99
N GLY A 427 -21.62 -13.47 -12.80
CA GLY A 427 -22.35 -13.15 -11.57
C GLY A 427 -23.47 -14.17 -11.27
N ARG A 428 -24.25 -14.55 -12.29
CA ARG A 428 -25.30 -15.59 -12.16
C ARG A 428 -24.71 -16.93 -11.75
N PHE A 429 -23.61 -17.34 -12.38
CA PHE A 429 -22.89 -18.58 -12.06
C PHE A 429 -22.47 -18.63 -10.57
N PHE A 430 -21.83 -17.58 -10.06
CA PHE A 430 -21.42 -17.56 -8.64
C PHE A 430 -22.62 -17.54 -7.69
N ASN A 431 -23.69 -16.82 -8.02
CA ASN A 431 -24.91 -16.79 -7.22
C ASN A 431 -25.56 -18.19 -7.15
N HIS A 432 -25.56 -18.97 -8.24
CA HIS A 432 -26.04 -20.35 -8.24
C HIS A 432 -25.23 -21.25 -7.28
N LEU A 433 -23.90 -21.13 -7.28
CA LEU A 433 -23.04 -21.90 -6.37
C LEU A 433 -23.22 -21.47 -4.90
N LEU A 434 -23.39 -20.17 -4.65
CA LEU A 434 -23.62 -19.63 -3.31
C LEU A 434 -24.94 -20.14 -2.72
N LEU A 435 -26.04 -20.09 -3.49
CA LEU A 435 -27.36 -20.61 -3.08
C LEU A 435 -27.31 -22.11 -2.70
N ARG A 436 -26.41 -22.87 -3.31
CA ARG A 436 -26.22 -24.31 -3.04
C ARG A 436 -25.20 -24.60 -1.94
N SER A 437 -24.63 -23.58 -1.28
CA SER A 437 -23.53 -23.72 -0.30
C SER A 437 -22.28 -24.42 -0.86
N GLN A 438 -22.03 -24.26 -2.17
CA GLN A 438 -20.91 -24.86 -2.90
C GLN A 438 -19.79 -23.85 -3.21
N LEU A 439 -19.90 -22.61 -2.72
CA LEU A 439 -18.94 -21.53 -2.92
C LEU A 439 -18.52 -20.94 -1.57
N ASP A 440 -17.24 -21.04 -1.25
CA ASP A 440 -16.61 -20.24 -0.20
C ASP A 440 -16.01 -18.99 -0.85
N CYS A 441 -16.21 -17.81 -0.24
CA CYS A 441 -15.70 -16.54 -0.78
C CYS A 441 -14.72 -15.87 0.20
N ILE A 442 -13.56 -15.45 -0.31
CA ILE A 442 -12.57 -14.65 0.40
C ILE A 442 -12.35 -13.36 -0.40
N GLU A 443 -12.84 -12.25 0.15
CA GLU A 443 -12.56 -10.92 -0.40
C GLU A 443 -11.31 -10.32 0.24
N LEU A 444 -10.32 -9.97 -0.58
CA LEU A 444 -9.08 -9.35 -0.14
C LEU A 444 -9.26 -7.83 -0.01
N GLN A 445 -9.26 -7.34 1.23
CA GLN A 445 -9.29 -5.91 1.55
C GLN A 445 -7.89 -5.29 1.49
N PRO A 446 -7.70 -3.98 1.24
CA PRO A 446 -6.38 -3.35 1.38
C PRO A 446 -5.76 -3.57 2.76
N LEU A 447 -4.43 -3.57 2.85
CA LEU A 447 -3.74 -3.67 4.14
C LEU A 447 -4.01 -2.41 4.96
N ASP A 448 -4.29 -2.56 6.26
CA ASP A 448 -4.38 -1.41 7.14
C ASP A 448 -3.02 -0.72 7.33
N PHE A 449 -3.01 0.44 7.97
CA PHE A 449 -1.78 1.21 8.20
C PHE A 449 -0.72 0.37 8.92
N LYS A 450 -1.11 -0.35 9.98
CA LYS A 450 -0.20 -1.18 10.78
C LYS A 450 0.43 -2.31 9.97
N SER A 451 -0.38 -3.02 9.17
CA SER A 451 0.10 -4.11 8.30
C SER A 451 0.94 -3.58 7.14
N SER A 452 0.65 -2.38 6.64
CA SER A 452 1.42 -1.71 5.59
C SER A 452 2.81 -1.29 6.09
N VAL A 453 2.89 -0.72 7.30
CA VAL A 453 4.17 -0.40 7.94
C VAL A 453 4.99 -1.67 8.17
N ALA A 454 4.36 -2.72 8.71
CA ALA A 454 5.03 -3.98 8.95
C ALA A 454 5.47 -4.67 7.64
N TYR A 455 4.69 -4.56 6.56
CA TYR A 455 5.07 -4.99 5.22
C TYR A 455 6.33 -4.25 4.74
N LEU A 456 6.34 -2.91 4.82
CA LEU A 456 7.49 -2.10 4.41
C LEU A 456 8.74 -2.43 5.22
N GLN A 457 8.62 -2.58 6.55
CA GLN A 457 9.73 -2.97 7.42
C GLN A 457 10.28 -4.35 7.06
N ALA A 458 9.41 -5.32 6.77
CA ALA A 458 9.84 -6.66 6.35
C ALA A 458 10.64 -6.63 5.02
N GLN A 459 10.26 -5.78 4.07
CA GLN A 459 10.96 -5.64 2.79
C GLN A 459 12.26 -4.82 2.89
N THR A 460 12.28 -3.79 3.73
CA THR A 460 13.38 -2.82 3.82
C THR A 460 14.40 -3.15 4.92
N GLY A 461 14.09 -4.11 5.80
CA GLY A 461 14.99 -4.57 6.85
C GLY A 461 15.23 -3.51 7.93
N GLN A 462 16.50 -3.12 8.13
CA GLN A 462 16.92 -2.18 9.20
C GLN A 462 16.88 -0.69 8.79
N LEU A 463 16.32 -0.36 7.62
CA LEU A 463 16.17 1.03 7.19
C LEU A 463 15.25 1.80 8.16
N VAL A 464 15.76 2.90 8.72
CA VAL A 464 14.98 3.80 9.57
C VAL A 464 14.15 4.72 8.67
N ILE A 465 12.83 4.58 8.73
CA ILE A 465 11.87 5.39 7.98
C ILE A 465 11.11 6.27 8.99
N SER A 466 11.03 7.59 8.73
CA SER A 466 10.26 8.51 9.59
C SER A 466 8.76 8.23 9.50
N GLU A 467 8.04 8.51 10.58
CA GLU A 467 6.58 8.33 10.67
C GLU A 467 5.85 9.13 9.58
N GLU A 468 6.24 10.39 9.35
CA GLU A 468 5.71 11.23 8.27
C GLU A 468 5.85 10.58 6.87
N ARG A 469 6.96 9.87 6.62
CA ARG A 469 7.20 9.21 5.33
C ARG A 469 6.35 7.94 5.21
N LEU A 470 6.15 7.20 6.30
CA LEU A 470 5.26 6.04 6.34
C LEU A 470 3.79 6.46 6.09
N GLU A 471 3.35 7.55 6.72
CA GLU A 471 2.03 8.13 6.49
C GLU A 471 1.86 8.59 5.03
N ALA A 472 2.86 9.27 4.47
CA ALA A 472 2.84 9.69 3.07
C ALA A 472 2.74 8.50 2.10
N ILE A 473 3.51 7.42 2.33
CA ILE A 473 3.45 6.18 1.55
C ILE A 473 2.07 5.52 1.68
N TYR A 474 1.54 5.42 2.90
CA TYR A 474 0.24 4.81 3.13
C TYR A 474 -0.89 5.61 2.47
N ARG A 475 -0.89 6.94 2.58
CA ARG A 475 -1.89 7.82 1.98
C ARG A 475 -2.03 7.58 0.47
N VAL A 476 -0.92 7.42 -0.24
CA VAL A 476 -0.96 7.21 -1.70
C VAL A 476 -1.15 5.73 -2.09
N SER A 477 -0.54 4.80 -1.35
CA SER A 477 -0.70 3.36 -1.62
C SER A 477 -2.08 2.83 -1.23
N GLN A 478 -2.74 3.48 -0.27
CA GLN A 478 -3.98 3.05 0.36
C GLN A 478 -3.94 1.58 0.80
N GLY A 479 -2.76 1.09 1.22
CA GLY A 479 -2.57 -0.29 1.66
C GLY A 479 -2.54 -1.34 0.54
N ILE A 480 -2.45 -0.95 -0.73
CA ILE A 480 -2.39 -1.89 -1.86
C ILE A 480 -0.95 -2.45 -1.96
N PRO A 481 -0.74 -3.77 -1.80
CA PRO A 481 0.59 -4.37 -1.75
C PRO A 481 1.47 -4.08 -2.96
N PHE A 482 0.90 -4.02 -4.17
CA PHE A 482 1.66 -3.64 -5.37
C PHE A 482 2.31 -2.25 -5.26
N PHE A 483 1.62 -1.25 -4.70
CA PHE A 483 2.22 0.07 -4.53
C PHE A 483 3.26 0.05 -3.42
N LEU A 484 2.98 -0.66 -2.32
CA LEU A 484 3.93 -0.82 -1.23
C LEU A 484 5.23 -1.51 -1.66
N SER A 485 5.18 -2.50 -2.55
CA SER A 485 6.40 -3.15 -3.08
C SER A 485 7.24 -2.17 -3.90
N GLU A 486 6.61 -1.37 -4.77
CA GLU A 486 7.31 -0.35 -5.56
C GLU A 486 7.98 0.70 -4.68
N TYR A 487 7.30 1.15 -3.62
CA TYR A 487 7.88 2.10 -2.67
C TYR A 487 8.98 1.47 -1.80
N ALA A 488 8.86 0.18 -1.44
CA ALA A 488 9.93 -0.54 -0.76
C ALA A 488 11.18 -0.63 -1.63
N GLU A 489 11.04 -0.93 -2.93
CA GLU A 489 12.17 -0.92 -3.87
C GLU A 489 12.79 0.47 -4.01
N GLN A 490 11.96 1.52 -4.12
CA GLN A 490 12.44 2.91 -4.16
C GLN A 490 13.25 3.27 -2.91
N LEU A 491 12.80 2.84 -1.73
CA LEU A 491 13.50 3.02 -0.46
C LEU A 491 14.83 2.28 -0.42
N LEU A 492 14.87 1.02 -0.87
CA LEU A 492 16.08 0.20 -0.93
C LEU A 492 17.15 0.80 -1.86
N ARG A 493 16.73 1.50 -2.92
CA ARG A 493 17.63 2.22 -3.85
C ARG A 493 18.12 3.57 -3.30
N GLY A 494 17.62 4.02 -2.14
CA GLY A 494 17.97 5.31 -1.55
C GLY A 494 17.40 6.52 -2.29
N GLU A 495 16.35 6.33 -3.09
CA GLU A 495 15.73 7.41 -3.86
C GLU A 495 14.85 8.31 -2.98
N LYS A 496 14.66 9.57 -3.43
CA LYS A 496 13.65 10.45 -2.84
C LYS A 496 12.26 9.87 -3.14
N PHE A 497 11.38 9.89 -2.15
CA PHE A 497 10.01 9.38 -2.33
C PHE A 497 9.29 10.14 -3.44
N GLN A 498 8.84 9.41 -4.45
CA GLN A 498 8.01 9.93 -5.52
C GLN A 498 6.77 9.02 -5.65
N PRO A 499 5.56 9.55 -5.49
CA PRO A 499 4.34 8.75 -5.59
C PRO A 499 4.17 8.03 -6.94
N LEU A 500 4.68 8.60 -8.04
CA LEU A 500 4.52 8.06 -9.38
C LEU A 500 5.85 7.55 -9.95
N THR A 501 6.19 6.31 -9.62
CA THR A 501 7.30 5.59 -10.28
C THR A 501 6.94 5.25 -11.73
N SER A 502 7.92 4.92 -12.57
CA SER A 502 7.68 4.52 -13.97
C SER A 502 6.75 3.31 -14.10
N VAL A 503 6.88 2.34 -13.19
CA VAL A 503 6.04 1.13 -13.13
C VAL A 503 4.61 1.49 -12.70
N ILE A 504 4.45 2.36 -11.70
CA ILE A 504 3.13 2.85 -11.28
C ILE A 504 2.46 3.62 -12.42
N LYS A 505 3.18 4.50 -13.12
CA LYS A 505 2.67 5.24 -14.30
C LYS A 505 2.16 4.29 -15.37
N ALA A 506 2.93 3.27 -15.74
CA ALA A 506 2.52 2.25 -16.72
C ALA A 506 1.26 1.46 -16.27
N LYS A 507 1.14 1.15 -14.97
CA LYS A 507 -0.06 0.48 -14.45
C LYS A 507 -1.29 1.38 -14.48
N LEU A 508 -1.16 2.64 -14.07
CA LEU A 508 -2.26 3.59 -14.06
C LEU A 508 -2.70 3.96 -15.49
N SER A 509 -1.76 4.03 -16.45
CA SER A 509 -2.10 4.24 -17.86
C SER A 509 -2.97 3.12 -18.43
N LEU A 510 -2.64 1.86 -18.12
CA LEU A 510 -3.46 0.70 -18.49
C LEU A 510 -4.84 0.73 -17.83
N LYS A 511 -4.93 1.22 -16.59
CA LYS A 511 -6.19 1.31 -15.84
C LYS A 511 -7.11 2.41 -16.36
N LEU A 512 -6.58 3.57 -16.75
CA LEU A 512 -7.35 4.66 -17.38
C LEU A 512 -7.80 4.29 -18.80
N GLY A 513 -6.97 3.54 -19.54
CA GLY A 513 -7.30 3.10 -20.89
C GLY A 513 -7.47 4.25 -21.88
N TYR A 514 -8.17 3.98 -22.97
CA TYR A 514 -8.58 5.01 -23.93
C TYR A 514 -9.84 5.72 -23.40
N LEU A 515 -9.76 7.04 -23.30
CA LEU A 515 -10.86 7.91 -22.93
C LEU A 515 -11.37 8.63 -24.19
N SER A 516 -12.68 8.82 -24.28
CA SER A 516 -13.28 9.77 -25.21
C SER A 516 -12.89 11.21 -24.83
N SER A 517 -13.13 12.17 -25.72
CA SER A 517 -12.80 13.58 -25.45
C SER A 517 -13.54 14.14 -24.22
N GLN A 518 -14.83 13.78 -24.04
CA GLN A 518 -15.62 14.21 -22.88
C GLN A 518 -15.17 13.53 -21.59
N GLU A 519 -14.84 12.23 -21.64
CA GLU A 519 -14.26 11.50 -20.50
C GLU A 519 -12.91 12.09 -20.07
N GLU A 520 -12.06 12.49 -21.03
CA GLU A 520 -10.76 13.11 -20.74
C GLU A 520 -10.92 14.50 -20.10
N GLU A 521 -11.84 15.34 -20.60
CA GLU A 521 -12.12 16.65 -20.00
C GLU A 521 -12.65 16.56 -18.56
N LEU A 522 -13.57 15.63 -18.28
CA LEU A 522 -14.06 15.40 -16.91
C LEU A 522 -12.92 14.99 -15.96
N VAL A 523 -12.07 14.05 -16.39
CA VAL A 523 -10.91 13.59 -15.61
C VAL A 523 -9.91 14.72 -15.37
N ASP A 524 -9.68 15.57 -16.37
CA ASP A 524 -8.76 16.70 -16.29
C ASP A 524 -9.22 17.77 -15.28
N TYR A 525 -10.50 18.13 -15.31
CA TYR A 525 -11.08 19.03 -14.29
C TYR A 525 -11.00 18.40 -12.91
N LEU A 526 -11.49 17.16 -12.77
CA LEU A 526 -11.54 16.46 -11.49
C LEU A 526 -10.15 16.28 -10.86
N ALA A 527 -9.11 16.09 -11.69
CA ALA A 527 -7.73 15.96 -11.22
C ALA A 527 -7.19 17.23 -10.54
N CYS A 528 -7.77 18.39 -10.84
CA CYS A 528 -7.37 19.67 -10.25
C CYS A 528 -7.97 19.92 -8.87
N PHE A 529 -9.01 19.17 -8.46
CA PHE A 529 -9.62 19.27 -7.14
C PHE A 529 -8.81 18.48 -6.10
N SER A 530 -8.74 19.00 -4.87
CA SER A 530 -8.15 18.31 -3.70
C SER A 530 -9.21 17.60 -2.84
N SER A 531 -10.47 18.03 -2.96
CA SER A 531 -11.66 17.54 -2.29
C SER A 531 -12.64 16.94 -3.33
N PRO A 532 -13.66 16.18 -2.91
CA PRO A 532 -14.72 15.73 -3.81
C PRO A 532 -15.38 16.92 -4.51
N ALA A 533 -15.56 16.85 -5.83
CA ALA A 533 -16.08 17.94 -6.63
C ALA A 533 -17.59 17.81 -6.86
N SER A 534 -18.35 18.89 -6.67
CA SER A 534 -19.80 18.92 -6.96
C SER A 534 -20.06 18.62 -8.44
N VAL A 535 -20.99 17.70 -8.71
CA VAL A 535 -21.42 17.37 -10.08
C VAL A 535 -22.00 18.59 -10.78
N ALA A 536 -22.71 19.47 -10.06
CA ALA A 536 -23.26 20.69 -10.62
C ALA A 536 -22.17 21.68 -11.07
N LEU A 537 -21.08 21.80 -10.30
CA LEU A 537 -19.92 22.61 -10.69
C LEU A 537 -19.21 22.03 -11.91
N LEU A 538 -18.99 20.71 -11.93
CA LEU A 538 -18.36 20.02 -13.06
C LEU A 538 -19.17 20.18 -14.35
N ALA A 539 -20.50 20.02 -14.28
CA ALA A 539 -21.41 20.23 -15.43
C ALA A 539 -21.27 21.65 -16.00
N LYS A 540 -21.24 22.67 -15.14
CA LYS A 540 -21.02 24.06 -15.54
C LYS A 540 -19.66 24.28 -16.20
N LEU A 541 -18.59 23.70 -15.65
CA LEU A 541 -17.21 23.84 -16.17
C LEU A 541 -17.01 23.14 -17.51
N LEU A 542 -17.70 22.01 -17.72
CA LEU A 542 -17.69 21.24 -18.98
C LEU A 542 -18.65 21.81 -20.03
N GLY A 543 -19.63 22.63 -19.61
CA GLY A 543 -20.70 23.11 -20.49
C GLY A 543 -21.69 22.00 -20.87
N LEU A 544 -21.87 21.00 -19.99
CA LEU A 544 -22.76 19.85 -20.15
C LEU A 544 -23.95 19.95 -19.19
N SER A 545 -24.99 19.16 -19.43
CA SER A 545 -26.07 18.97 -18.45
C SER A 545 -25.61 18.09 -17.28
N VAL A 546 -26.32 18.15 -16.14
CA VAL A 546 -26.01 17.29 -14.99
C VAL A 546 -26.19 15.82 -15.35
N GLU A 547 -27.21 15.50 -16.15
CA GLU A 547 -27.48 14.15 -16.64
C GLU A 547 -26.34 13.61 -17.49
N GLU A 548 -25.79 14.41 -18.41
CA GLU A 548 -24.65 14.00 -19.25
C GLU A 548 -23.40 13.69 -18.40
N VAL A 549 -23.13 14.50 -17.36
CA VAL A 549 -22.00 14.24 -16.44
C VAL A 549 -22.22 12.95 -15.64
N VAL A 550 -23.45 12.69 -15.19
CA VAL A 550 -23.79 11.44 -14.49
C VAL A 550 -23.63 10.22 -15.41
N GLU A 551 -24.07 10.27 -16.67
CA GLU A 551 -23.86 9.18 -17.62
C GLU A 551 -22.37 8.87 -17.84
N ILE A 552 -21.53 9.90 -17.95
CA ILE A 552 -20.06 9.73 -18.04
C ILE A 552 -19.50 9.14 -16.74
N ALA A 553 -19.96 9.62 -15.58
CA ALA A 553 -19.53 9.14 -14.27
C ALA A 553 -19.91 7.67 -14.03
N GLU A 554 -21.10 7.22 -14.44
CA GLU A 554 -21.54 5.83 -14.37
C GLU A 554 -20.59 4.89 -15.15
N GLY A 555 -20.18 5.32 -16.35
CA GLY A 555 -19.19 4.60 -17.16
C GLY A 555 -17.84 4.42 -16.44
N PHE A 556 -17.42 5.43 -15.68
CA PHE A 556 -16.23 5.35 -14.82
C PHE A 556 -16.44 4.54 -13.54
N GLY A 557 -17.64 4.57 -12.96
CA GLY A 557 -18.03 3.78 -11.80
C GLY A 557 -17.96 2.28 -12.08
N GLN A 558 -18.41 1.84 -13.26
CA GLN A 558 -18.27 0.44 -13.72
C GLN A 558 -16.80 0.01 -13.83
N LYS A 559 -15.90 0.93 -14.21
CA LYS A 559 -14.44 0.72 -14.28
C LYS A 559 -13.75 0.92 -12.91
N GLN A 560 -14.49 1.29 -11.85
CA GLN A 560 -13.99 1.66 -10.52
C GLN A 560 -12.90 2.74 -10.56
N LEU A 561 -13.04 3.72 -11.46
CA LEU A 561 -12.13 4.85 -11.60
C LEU A 561 -12.57 6.04 -10.75
N LEU A 562 -13.88 6.30 -10.72
CA LEU A 562 -14.51 7.36 -9.94
C LEU A 562 -15.47 6.75 -8.92
N ILE A 563 -15.72 7.50 -7.83
CA ILE A 563 -16.68 7.18 -6.78
C ILE A 563 -17.62 8.38 -6.65
N GLU A 564 -18.91 8.08 -6.61
CA GLU A 564 -19.99 8.99 -6.27
C GLU A 564 -20.26 8.93 -4.77
N GLU A 565 -20.34 10.08 -4.13
CA GLU A 565 -20.71 10.20 -2.71
C GLU A 565 -21.84 11.21 -2.56
N GLU A 566 -22.79 10.90 -1.69
CA GLU A 566 -23.88 11.80 -1.32
C GLU A 566 -23.48 12.57 -0.06
N GLN A 567 -23.36 13.90 -0.20
CA GLN A 567 -23.19 14.84 0.91
C GLN A 567 -24.41 15.76 0.96
N GLU A 568 -24.22 17.08 1.12
CA GLU A 568 -25.31 18.05 0.89
C GLU A 568 -25.69 18.13 -0.60
N GLU A 569 -24.74 17.81 -1.48
CA GLU A 569 -24.91 17.64 -2.92
C GLU A 569 -24.24 16.34 -3.39
N LEU A 570 -24.53 15.92 -4.62
CA LEU A 570 -23.84 14.81 -5.27
C LEU A 570 -22.42 15.25 -5.65
N VAL A 571 -21.41 14.53 -5.15
CA VAL A 571 -19.99 14.81 -5.41
C VAL A 571 -19.28 13.63 -6.05
N LEU A 572 -18.27 13.96 -6.87
CA LEU A 572 -17.40 13.00 -7.55
C LEU A 572 -15.98 13.09 -7.03
N ARG A 573 -15.32 11.94 -6.89
CA ARG A 573 -13.87 11.87 -6.63
C ARG A 573 -13.23 10.65 -7.29
N PHE A 574 -11.91 10.66 -7.40
CA PHE A 574 -11.17 9.47 -7.82
C PHE A 574 -11.29 8.37 -6.77
N SER A 575 -11.37 7.12 -7.25
CA SER A 575 -11.38 5.95 -6.37
C SER A 575 -10.04 5.77 -5.64
N GLN A 576 -8.95 6.26 -6.22
CA GLN A 576 -7.59 6.16 -5.68
C GLN A 576 -6.85 7.48 -5.85
N GLU A 577 -6.15 7.92 -4.80
CA GLU A 577 -5.39 9.18 -4.82
C GLU A 577 -4.30 9.19 -5.91
N LEU A 578 -3.65 8.04 -6.17
CA LEU A 578 -2.66 7.93 -7.23
C LEU A 578 -3.22 8.15 -8.64
N LEU A 579 -4.49 7.81 -8.89
CA LEU A 579 -5.13 8.11 -10.19
C LEU A 579 -5.28 9.61 -10.39
N ARG A 580 -5.69 10.33 -9.34
CA ARG A 580 -5.78 11.80 -9.34
C ARG A 580 -4.42 12.44 -9.60
N ILE A 581 -3.39 12.03 -8.86
CA ILE A 581 -2.02 12.55 -9.03
C ILE A 581 -1.52 12.26 -10.46
N TYR A 582 -1.77 11.06 -11.00
CA TYR A 582 -1.37 10.68 -12.35
C TYR A 582 -2.09 11.49 -13.43
N ALA A 583 -3.42 11.64 -13.33
CA ALA A 583 -4.20 12.48 -14.22
C ALA A 583 -3.71 13.94 -14.18
N TYR A 584 -3.46 14.47 -12.98
CA TYR A 584 -2.92 15.82 -12.83
C TYR A 584 -1.51 15.98 -13.41
N GLU A 585 -0.60 15.00 -13.25
CA GLU A 585 0.77 15.09 -13.78
C GLU A 585 0.80 15.10 -15.32
N ARG A 586 -0.16 14.42 -15.98
CA ARG A 586 -0.29 14.40 -17.45
C ARG A 586 -0.64 15.75 -18.05
N LEU A 587 -1.28 16.64 -17.28
CA LEU A 587 -1.70 17.95 -17.76
C LEU A 587 -0.50 18.87 -18.07
N PRO A 588 -0.40 19.46 -19.27
CA PRO A 588 0.57 20.51 -19.56
C PRO A 588 0.39 21.71 -18.62
N LEU A 589 1.48 22.43 -18.33
CA LEU A 589 1.48 23.59 -17.43
C LEU A 589 0.42 24.65 -17.82
N ALA A 590 0.24 24.90 -19.12
CA ALA A 590 -0.77 25.84 -19.61
C ALA A 590 -2.19 25.37 -19.30
N LYS A 591 -2.48 24.08 -19.52
CA LYS A 591 -3.79 23.49 -19.23
C LYS A 591 -4.09 23.50 -17.74
N LYS A 592 -3.12 23.18 -16.87
CA LYS A 592 -3.25 23.32 -15.41
C LYS A 592 -3.69 24.72 -15.00
N ARG A 593 -2.99 25.75 -15.49
CA ARG A 593 -3.31 27.14 -15.14
C ARG A 593 -4.71 27.55 -15.61
N MET A 594 -5.08 27.17 -16.82
CA MET A 594 -6.40 27.42 -17.38
C MET A 594 -7.50 26.75 -16.55
N LEU A 595 -7.39 25.45 -16.27
CA LEU A 595 -8.38 24.70 -15.50
C LEU A 595 -8.52 25.25 -14.06
N HIS A 596 -7.40 25.52 -13.38
CA HIS A 596 -7.47 26.14 -12.04
C HIS A 596 -8.13 27.52 -12.08
N HIS A 597 -7.93 28.32 -13.13
CA HIS A 597 -8.60 29.61 -13.27
C HIS A 597 -10.12 29.43 -13.45
N GLN A 598 -10.53 28.53 -14.34
CA GLN A 598 -11.95 28.23 -14.60
C GLN A 598 -12.65 27.66 -13.36
N ILE A 599 -11.98 26.75 -12.63
CA ILE A 599 -12.51 26.19 -11.38
C ILE A 599 -12.70 27.32 -10.35
N ALA A 600 -11.70 28.19 -10.16
CA ALA A 600 -11.82 29.32 -9.25
C ALA A 600 -13.01 30.21 -9.60
N GLN A 601 -13.17 30.59 -10.88
CA GLN A 601 -14.32 31.38 -11.35
C GLN A 601 -15.65 30.66 -11.17
N GLY A 602 -15.70 29.35 -11.46
CA GLY A 602 -16.90 28.54 -11.26
C GLY A 602 -17.35 28.49 -9.81
N MET A 603 -16.39 28.35 -8.88
CA MET A 603 -16.62 28.43 -7.44
C MET A 603 -17.00 29.84 -6.98
N GLU A 604 -16.37 30.89 -7.53
CA GLU A 604 -16.73 32.30 -7.28
C GLU A 604 -18.19 32.58 -7.63
N ASP A 605 -18.67 32.10 -8.77
CA ASP A 605 -20.06 32.32 -9.20
C ASP A 605 -21.09 31.59 -8.31
N GLN A 606 -20.67 30.54 -7.61
CA GLN A 606 -21.50 29.82 -6.63
C GLN A 606 -21.54 30.52 -5.27
N LEU A 607 -20.62 31.46 -5.00
CA LEU A 607 -20.77 32.36 -3.88
C LEU A 607 -21.98 33.27 -4.17
N GLY A 608 -23.11 32.99 -3.51
CA GLY A 608 -24.19 33.96 -3.39
C GLY A 608 -23.71 35.24 -2.67
N ALA A 609 -24.62 36.13 -2.29
CA ALA A 609 -24.29 37.33 -1.48
C ALA A 609 -23.77 37.02 -0.05
N SER A 610 -23.43 35.76 0.23
CA SER A 610 -23.17 35.14 1.52
C SER A 610 -21.74 34.59 1.55
N LEU A 611 -20.78 35.36 2.02
CA LEU A 611 -19.34 35.02 2.12
C LEU A 611 -19.01 33.96 3.21
N TYR A 612 -19.90 33.00 3.47
CA TYR A 612 -19.90 32.25 4.75
C TYR A 612 -19.35 30.83 4.67
N HIS A 613 -18.62 30.45 3.63
CA HIS A 613 -18.06 29.10 3.47
C HIS A 613 -16.53 29.18 3.51
N ALA A 614 -15.95 29.17 4.73
CA ALA A 614 -14.51 29.32 4.91
C ALA A 614 -13.70 28.29 4.11
N GLN A 615 -14.15 27.04 4.05
CA GLN A 615 -13.51 25.99 3.24
C GLN A 615 -13.51 26.35 1.74
N LEU A 616 -14.64 26.81 1.20
CA LEU A 616 -14.75 27.24 -0.19
C LEU A 616 -13.84 28.44 -0.50
N LEU A 617 -13.75 29.43 0.39
CA LEU A 617 -12.85 30.58 0.23
C LEU A 617 -11.38 30.15 0.15
N ASN A 618 -10.97 29.19 0.99
CA ASN A 618 -9.62 28.64 0.96
C ASN A 618 -9.34 27.85 -0.34
N GLU A 619 -10.32 27.09 -0.84
CA GLU A 619 -10.20 26.40 -2.12
C GLU A 619 -10.08 27.39 -3.29
N ILE A 620 -10.91 28.43 -3.33
CA ILE A 620 -10.83 29.49 -4.37
C ILE A 620 -9.45 30.15 -4.36
N ALA A 621 -8.95 30.51 -3.17
CA ALA A 621 -7.60 31.05 -3.02
C ALA A 621 -6.54 30.10 -3.59
N TYR A 622 -6.60 28.81 -3.24
CA TYR A 622 -5.69 27.78 -3.76
C TYR A 622 -5.72 27.68 -5.30
N HIS A 623 -6.91 27.67 -5.90
CA HIS A 623 -7.06 27.62 -7.35
C HIS A 623 -6.55 28.90 -8.04
N TYR A 624 -6.77 30.08 -7.46
CA TYR A 624 -6.19 31.33 -7.98
C TYR A 624 -4.66 31.39 -7.85
N LYS A 625 -4.10 30.83 -6.77
CA LYS A 625 -2.66 30.68 -6.59
C LYS A 625 -2.03 29.82 -7.69
N LEU A 626 -2.64 28.68 -7.99
CA LEU A 626 -2.15 27.74 -9.02
C LEU A 626 -2.34 28.26 -10.44
N SER A 627 -3.38 29.06 -10.70
CA SER A 627 -3.57 29.76 -11.98
C SER A 627 -2.67 30.99 -12.18
N LYS A 628 -1.83 31.33 -11.19
CA LYS A 628 -0.93 32.50 -11.20
C LYS A 628 -1.66 33.85 -11.23
N GLN A 629 -2.77 33.94 -10.50
CA GLN A 629 -3.51 35.17 -10.24
C GLN A 629 -3.31 35.61 -8.77
N PRO A 630 -2.16 36.20 -8.41
CA PRO A 630 -1.78 36.42 -7.02
C PRO A 630 -2.68 37.43 -6.28
N ILE A 631 -3.18 38.47 -6.97
CA ILE A 631 -4.07 39.47 -6.34
C ILE A 631 -5.39 38.82 -5.92
N LYS A 632 -6.00 38.05 -6.83
CA LYS A 632 -7.21 37.26 -6.56
C LYS A 632 -6.96 36.20 -5.47
N SER A 633 -5.83 35.50 -5.53
CA SER A 633 -5.45 34.56 -4.46
C SER A 633 -5.42 35.25 -3.10
N LEU A 634 -4.75 36.40 -2.99
CA LEU A 634 -4.63 37.16 -1.75
C LEU A 634 -5.99 37.66 -1.25
N GLU A 635 -6.86 38.13 -2.15
CA GLU A 635 -8.24 38.54 -1.84
C GLU A 635 -8.99 37.43 -1.09
N TYR A 636 -9.00 36.21 -1.65
CA TYR A 636 -9.68 35.07 -1.03
C TYR A 636 -8.93 34.50 0.19
N GLU A 637 -7.60 34.57 0.24
CA GLU A 637 -6.86 34.23 1.47
C GLU A 637 -7.24 35.16 2.63
N LEU A 638 -7.45 36.46 2.35
CA LEU A 638 -7.90 37.43 3.36
C LEU A 638 -9.37 37.26 3.73
N HIS A 639 -10.25 36.95 2.78
CA HIS A 639 -11.64 36.60 3.08
C HIS A 639 -11.74 35.31 3.90
N TYR A 640 -10.95 34.28 3.56
CA TYR A 640 -10.84 33.07 4.35
C TYR A 640 -10.34 33.37 5.76
N LEU A 641 -9.28 34.17 5.89
CA LEU A 641 -8.74 34.58 7.18
C LEU A 641 -9.78 35.34 8.00
N GLU A 642 -10.51 36.28 7.40
CA GLU A 642 -11.59 37.00 8.07
C GLU A 642 -12.72 36.06 8.52
N ALA A 643 -13.16 35.15 7.65
CA ALA A 643 -14.19 34.16 7.96
C ALA A 643 -13.76 33.16 9.03
N THR A 644 -12.47 32.81 9.10
CA THR A 644 -11.90 31.82 10.03
C THR A 644 -11.54 32.41 11.38
N LEU A 645 -10.92 33.59 11.38
CA LEU A 645 -10.69 34.34 12.63
C LEU A 645 -12.00 34.67 13.30
N GLN A 646 -13.07 34.75 12.50
CA GLN A 646 -14.47 34.84 12.89
C GLN A 646 -14.60 35.69 14.15
N PHE A 647 -13.90 36.82 14.13
CA PHE A 647 -13.87 37.70 15.26
C PHE A 647 -15.30 38.12 15.43
N HIS A 648 -15.99 37.64 16.45
CA HIS A 648 -17.27 38.18 16.86
C HIS A 648 -17.12 39.69 16.80
N HIS A 649 -17.78 40.26 15.78
CA HIS A 649 -17.35 41.51 15.23
C HIS A 649 -17.65 42.54 16.28
N GLU A 650 -16.62 42.97 17.01
CA GLU A 650 -16.77 43.77 18.23
C GLU A 650 -17.22 42.95 19.44
N LEU A 651 -17.00 43.52 20.62
CA LEU A 651 -17.58 43.02 21.87
C LEU A 651 -19.11 42.85 21.79
N PHE A 652 -19.76 43.50 20.82
CA PHE A 652 -21.20 43.53 20.61
C PHE A 652 -21.54 43.62 19.10
N PRO A 653 -21.64 42.52 18.34
CA PRO A 653 -21.84 42.54 16.88
C PRO A 653 -23.24 43.00 16.42
N ILE A 654 -23.39 43.22 15.10
CA ILE A 654 -24.66 43.53 14.41
C ILE A 654 -25.12 42.28 13.63
N TYR A 655 -26.33 41.79 13.88
CA TYR A 655 -26.77 40.45 13.45
C TYR A 655 -27.09 40.27 11.96
N SER A 656 -27.24 41.32 11.15
CA SER A 656 -27.53 41.17 9.71
C SER A 656 -26.38 40.58 8.89
N ARG A 657 -25.28 40.18 9.55
CA ARG A 657 -24.18 39.40 9.00
C ARG A 657 -24.21 38.07 9.75
N GLU A 658 -24.97 37.10 9.24
CA GLU A 658 -25.15 35.79 9.88
C GLU A 658 -23.88 34.96 9.70
N PHE A 659 -23.08 34.80 10.75
CA PHE A 659 -21.85 34.02 10.71
C PHE A 659 -22.10 32.57 11.16
N GLY A 660 -21.75 31.60 10.30
CA GLY A 660 -21.79 30.18 10.63
C GLY A 660 -20.77 29.82 11.70
N PHE A 661 -21.13 28.90 12.60
CA PHE A 661 -20.27 28.43 13.69
C PHE A 661 -18.94 27.83 13.20
N ILE A 662 -17.83 28.15 13.87
CA ILE A 662 -16.60 27.33 13.83
C ILE A 662 -16.32 26.74 15.22
N GLU A 663 -15.87 25.48 15.23
CA GLU A 663 -15.53 24.67 16.39
C GLU A 663 -14.36 25.23 17.22
N LYS A 664 -14.32 24.75 18.47
CA LYS A 664 -13.39 25.08 19.57
C LYS A 664 -11.97 25.48 19.13
N THR A 665 -11.50 26.62 19.63
CA THR A 665 -10.08 27.00 19.61
C THR A 665 -9.39 26.45 20.85
N ASP A 666 -8.62 25.37 20.71
CA ASP A 666 -7.56 25.00 21.68
C ASP A 666 -6.32 25.89 21.48
N ASP A 667 -5.39 25.94 22.44
CA ASP A 667 -4.14 26.73 22.38
C ASP A 667 -3.29 26.45 21.13
N SER A 668 -3.41 25.26 20.53
CA SER A 668 -2.77 24.91 19.26
C SER A 668 -3.20 25.82 18.10
N ASN A 669 -4.40 26.39 18.15
CA ASN A 669 -5.00 27.18 17.09
C ASN A 669 -4.42 28.61 17.02
N GLN A 670 -3.87 29.15 18.12
CA GLN A 670 -3.25 30.48 18.12
C GLN A 670 -1.94 30.53 17.30
N SER A 671 -1.10 29.50 17.44
CA SER A 671 0.16 29.41 16.67
C SER A 671 -0.10 29.33 15.17
N ALA A 672 -1.09 28.52 14.75
CA ALA A 672 -1.48 28.37 13.35
C ALA A 672 -1.97 29.69 12.73
N VAL A 673 -2.71 30.50 13.51
CA VAL A 673 -3.16 31.83 13.07
C VAL A 673 -1.98 32.78 12.86
N LEU A 674 -1.03 32.82 13.79
CA LEU A 674 0.18 33.65 13.65
C LEU A 674 1.02 33.23 12.44
N ASP A 675 1.20 31.91 12.24
CA ASP A 675 1.89 31.38 11.07
C ASP A 675 1.20 31.78 9.75
N GLN A 676 -0.13 31.83 9.75
CA GLN A 676 -0.91 32.30 8.60
C GLN A 676 -0.70 33.79 8.33
N PHE A 677 -0.69 34.64 9.35
CA PHE A 677 -0.35 36.07 9.21
C PHE A 677 1.06 36.26 8.65
N ASP A 678 2.05 35.55 9.17
CA ASP A 678 3.43 35.62 8.70
C ASP A 678 3.60 35.11 7.26
N ARG A 679 2.81 34.10 6.86
CA ARG A 679 2.76 33.63 5.48
C ARG A 679 2.21 34.70 4.53
N ILE A 680 1.07 35.29 4.88
CA ILE A 680 0.40 36.31 4.06
C ILE A 680 1.26 37.59 3.99
N ARG A 681 1.90 38.00 5.10
CA ARG A 681 2.84 39.13 5.11
C ARG A 681 3.96 38.95 4.09
N ARG A 682 4.63 37.79 4.10
CA ARG A 682 5.69 37.46 3.12
C ARG A 682 5.17 37.45 1.69
N GLU A 683 3.93 37.01 1.47
CA GLU A 683 3.29 37.06 0.15
C GLU A 683 3.07 38.50 -0.31
N ILE A 684 2.57 39.37 0.57
CA ILE A 684 2.40 40.81 0.31
C ILE A 684 3.74 41.47 -0.03
N GLU A 685 4.79 41.25 0.77
CA GLU A 685 6.15 41.79 0.51
C GLU A 685 6.69 41.37 -0.86
N GLY A 686 6.42 40.12 -1.27
CA GLY A 686 6.79 39.60 -2.58
C GLY A 686 6.05 40.26 -3.75
N LEU A 687 4.79 40.67 -3.53
CA LEU A 687 3.93 41.31 -4.53
C LEU A 687 4.13 42.82 -4.61
N GLU A 688 4.55 43.46 -3.52
CA GLU A 688 4.68 44.91 -3.39
C GLU A 688 5.56 45.51 -4.48
N ARG A 689 6.71 44.88 -4.78
CA ARG A 689 7.64 45.33 -5.85
C ARG A 689 6.99 45.51 -7.22
N LYS A 690 5.91 44.77 -7.51
CA LYS A 690 5.23 44.79 -8.81
C LYS A 690 3.88 45.51 -8.77
N HIS A 691 3.22 45.54 -7.61
CA HIS A 691 1.83 45.98 -7.49
C HIS A 691 1.60 47.14 -6.51
N GLN A 692 2.64 47.79 -5.97
CA GLN A 692 2.52 48.90 -5.01
C GLN A 692 1.57 50.03 -5.44
N ASN A 693 1.44 50.30 -6.75
CA ASN A 693 0.59 51.36 -7.29
C ASN A 693 -0.80 50.85 -7.76
N HIS A 694 -1.09 49.55 -7.61
CA HIS A 694 -2.37 48.97 -8.00
C HIS A 694 -3.39 49.18 -6.88
N LYS A 695 -4.49 49.89 -7.17
CA LYS A 695 -5.50 50.26 -6.17
C LYS A 695 -6.02 49.06 -5.37
N ASP A 696 -6.41 47.98 -6.06
CA ASP A 696 -6.93 46.79 -5.37
C ASP A 696 -5.90 46.15 -4.44
N PHE A 697 -4.62 46.14 -4.82
CA PHE A 697 -3.55 45.63 -3.96
C PHE A 697 -3.39 46.48 -2.70
N GLN A 698 -3.42 47.82 -2.83
CA GLN A 698 -3.37 48.72 -1.68
C GLN A 698 -4.54 48.50 -0.71
N LEU A 699 -5.75 48.23 -1.24
CA LEU A 699 -6.92 47.88 -0.43
C LEU A 699 -6.77 46.53 0.28
N LEU A 700 -6.17 45.52 -0.36
CA LEU A 700 -5.86 44.24 0.28
C LEU A 700 -4.80 44.38 1.38
N VAL A 701 -3.77 45.21 1.18
CA VAL A 701 -2.77 45.52 2.21
C VAL A 701 -3.42 46.21 3.41
N LEU A 702 -4.31 47.19 3.17
CA LEU A 702 -5.12 47.82 4.22
C LEU A 702 -5.95 46.79 4.99
N ARG A 703 -6.62 45.86 4.28
CA ARG A 703 -7.42 44.80 4.90
C ARG A 703 -6.56 43.86 5.75
N PHE A 704 -5.39 43.46 5.27
CA PHE A 704 -4.45 42.63 6.01
C PHE A 704 -4.00 43.30 7.31
N LEU A 705 -3.50 44.54 7.23
CA LEU A 705 -3.04 45.31 8.39
C LEU A 705 -4.16 45.50 9.41
N TYR A 706 -5.39 45.73 8.94
CA TYR A 706 -6.55 45.82 9.81
C TYR A 706 -6.84 44.51 10.54
N LEU A 707 -6.87 43.37 9.83
CA LEU A 707 -7.14 42.05 10.43
C LEU A 707 -6.07 41.67 11.45
N GLU A 708 -4.80 41.90 11.12
CA GLU A 708 -3.67 41.59 11.99
C GLU A 708 -3.60 42.53 13.20
N GLY A 709 -3.73 43.84 12.97
CA GLY A 709 -3.74 44.83 14.05
C GLY A 709 -4.86 44.57 15.04
N ARG A 710 -6.05 44.24 14.53
CA ARG A 710 -7.21 43.84 15.33
C ARG A 710 -6.95 42.57 16.14
N TYR A 711 -6.34 41.55 15.53
CA TYR A 711 -5.96 40.32 16.24
C TYR A 711 -5.03 40.63 17.41
N ALA A 712 -3.98 41.40 17.15
CA ALA A 712 -2.96 41.75 18.13
C ALA A 712 -3.53 42.58 19.30
N ILE A 713 -4.40 43.57 19.04
CA ILE A 713 -5.10 44.30 20.11
C ILE A 713 -5.95 43.34 20.95
N ARG A 714 -6.70 42.43 20.32
CA ARG A 714 -7.55 41.48 21.02
C ARG A 714 -6.75 40.52 21.91
N THR A 715 -5.57 40.08 21.49
CA THR A 715 -4.74 39.13 22.25
C THR A 715 -3.81 39.80 23.26
N GLY A 716 -3.82 41.15 23.36
CA GLY A 716 -2.98 41.92 24.28
C GLY A 716 -1.60 42.30 23.74
N ASN A 717 -1.28 41.97 22.47
CA ASN A 717 -0.08 42.45 21.79
C ASN A 717 -0.29 43.88 21.26
N TYR A 718 -0.40 44.83 22.19
CA TYR A 718 -0.84 46.18 21.89
C TYR A 718 0.11 46.97 20.99
N GLN A 719 1.42 46.81 21.14
CA GLN A 719 2.39 47.58 20.34
C GLN A 719 2.20 47.31 18.85
N GLN A 720 2.28 46.03 18.44
CA GLN A 720 2.07 45.63 17.06
C GLN A 720 0.66 46.00 16.57
N GLY A 721 -0.34 45.81 17.44
CA GLY A 721 -1.73 46.13 17.14
C GLY A 721 -1.94 47.61 16.82
N MET A 722 -1.41 48.49 17.66
CA MET A 722 -1.50 49.95 17.48
C MET A 722 -0.74 50.40 16.24
N ASP A 723 0.49 49.92 16.02
CA ASP A 723 1.30 50.29 14.87
C ASP A 723 0.57 49.97 13.55
N ASN A 724 0.01 48.77 13.44
CA ASN A 724 -0.78 48.34 12.30
C ASN A 724 -2.04 49.20 12.10
N ILE A 725 -2.82 49.44 13.16
CA ILE A 725 -4.08 50.20 13.07
C ILE A 725 -3.82 51.69 12.78
N GLN A 726 -2.76 52.27 13.31
CA GLN A 726 -2.36 53.64 12.98
C GLN A 726 -1.96 53.76 11.52
N GLN A 727 -1.25 52.76 10.97
CA GLN A 727 -0.96 52.69 9.54
C GLN A 727 -2.24 52.57 8.71
N VAL A 728 -3.22 51.75 9.13
CA VAL A 728 -4.54 51.67 8.49
C VAL A 728 -5.23 53.04 8.48
N ILE A 729 -5.25 53.76 9.61
CA ILE A 729 -5.87 55.10 9.71
C ILE A 729 -5.18 56.10 8.77
N ALA A 730 -3.85 56.11 8.72
CA ALA A 730 -3.08 57.00 7.86
C ALA A 730 -3.36 56.73 6.37
N SER A 731 -3.23 55.47 5.95
CA SER A 731 -3.47 55.04 4.57
C SER A 731 -4.94 55.18 4.15
N ALA A 732 -5.89 54.94 5.06
CA ALA A 732 -7.32 55.12 4.78
C ALA A 732 -7.68 56.60 4.54
N LYS A 733 -7.03 57.54 5.25
CA LYS A 733 -7.19 58.97 4.98
C LYS A 733 -6.64 59.36 3.62
N GLU A 734 -5.45 58.87 3.27
CA GLU A 734 -4.81 59.13 1.98
C GLU A 734 -5.63 58.58 0.81
N LEU A 735 -6.12 57.34 0.93
CA LEU A 735 -6.90 56.64 -0.09
C LEU A 735 -8.40 56.96 -0.04
N GLN A 736 -8.83 57.87 0.84
CA GLN A 736 -10.23 58.27 1.07
C GLN A 736 -11.18 57.08 1.34
N GLN A 737 -10.68 56.06 2.05
CA GLN A 737 -11.44 54.86 2.43
C GLN A 737 -12.13 55.07 3.78
N MET A 738 -13.33 55.66 3.75
CA MET A 738 -14.07 56.02 4.97
C MET A 738 -14.42 54.82 5.87
N GLU A 739 -14.72 53.66 5.27
CA GLU A 739 -15.02 52.44 6.03
C GLU A 739 -13.84 52.03 6.91
N PHE A 740 -12.67 51.79 6.32
CA PHE A 740 -11.44 51.45 7.06
C PHE A 740 -11.03 52.52 8.08
N LEU A 741 -11.31 53.80 7.80
CA LEU A 741 -11.04 54.89 8.74
C LEU A 741 -11.87 54.75 10.02
N LEU A 742 -13.19 54.53 9.87
CA LEU A 742 -14.11 54.30 10.99
C LEU A 742 -13.76 53.01 11.74
N GLU A 743 -13.42 51.95 11.01
CA GLU A 743 -13.00 50.68 11.60
C GLU A 743 -11.71 50.81 12.42
N GLY A 744 -10.74 51.58 11.92
CA GLY A 744 -9.47 51.85 12.61
C GLY A 744 -9.67 52.63 13.91
N TYR A 745 -10.45 53.71 13.89
CA TYR A 745 -10.77 54.46 15.12
C TYR A 745 -11.46 53.58 16.17
N ARG A 746 -12.38 52.72 15.73
CA ARG A 746 -13.08 51.78 16.61
C ARG A 746 -12.11 50.81 17.31
N GLN A 747 -11.11 50.27 16.60
CA GLN A 747 -10.11 49.40 17.24
C GLN A 747 -9.25 50.15 18.27
N MET A 748 -8.88 51.41 17.99
CA MET A 748 -8.17 52.23 18.97
C MET A 748 -9.02 52.50 20.22
N ILE A 749 -10.33 52.74 20.08
CA ILE A 749 -11.24 52.86 21.22
C ILE A 749 -11.28 51.56 22.03
N TYR A 750 -11.30 50.39 21.39
CA TYR A 750 -11.28 49.11 22.09
C TYR A 750 -9.98 48.85 22.84
N TYR A 751 -8.84 49.21 22.24
CA TYR A 751 -7.56 49.22 22.95
C TYR A 751 -7.66 50.07 24.23
N CYS A 752 -8.22 51.29 24.13
CA CYS A 752 -8.37 52.17 25.28
C CYS A 752 -9.29 51.59 26.36
N ILE A 753 -10.37 50.90 25.98
CA ILE A 753 -11.27 50.22 26.92
C ILE A 753 -10.55 49.07 27.64
N GLN A 754 -9.75 48.28 26.92
CA GLN A 754 -9.03 47.16 27.51
C GLN A 754 -7.93 47.59 28.47
N THR A 755 -7.31 48.74 28.24
CA THR A 755 -6.19 49.26 29.02
C THR A 755 -6.57 50.36 30.02
N GLU A 756 -7.84 50.77 30.08
CA GLU A 756 -8.33 51.95 30.81
C GLU A 756 -7.58 53.26 30.44
N ASN A 757 -7.14 53.40 29.19
CA ASN A 757 -6.48 54.62 28.69
C ASN A 757 -7.52 55.72 28.35
N ILE A 758 -8.02 56.38 29.38
CA ILE A 758 -9.07 57.41 29.29
C ILE A 758 -8.68 58.61 28.39
N PRO A 759 -7.46 59.19 28.47
CA PRO A 759 -7.10 60.35 27.64
C PRO A 759 -7.17 60.06 26.14
N GLU A 760 -6.66 58.92 25.70
CA GLU A 760 -6.66 58.51 24.29
C GLU A 760 -8.06 58.09 23.82
N MET A 761 -8.88 57.52 24.71
CA MET A 761 -10.28 57.20 24.43
C MET A 761 -11.09 58.44 24.05
N ARG A 762 -10.88 59.57 24.74
CA ARG A 762 -11.54 60.85 24.41
C ARG A 762 -11.24 61.26 22.98
N TYR A 763 -9.96 61.23 22.61
CA TYR A 763 -9.50 61.66 21.29
C TYR A 763 -10.14 60.83 20.17
N TYR A 764 -10.11 59.50 20.27
CA TYR A 764 -10.67 58.65 19.23
C TYR A 764 -12.20 58.61 19.20
N THR A 765 -12.88 58.77 20.33
CA THR A 765 -14.36 58.86 20.34
C THR A 765 -14.87 60.15 19.70
N GLU A 766 -14.16 61.28 19.85
CA GLU A 766 -14.45 62.53 19.13
C GLU A 766 -14.23 62.36 17.62
N LEU A 767 -13.06 61.86 17.20
CA LEU A 767 -12.75 61.63 15.78
C LEU A 767 -13.71 60.65 15.10
N ALA A 768 -14.08 59.56 15.76
CA ALA A 768 -14.97 58.55 15.20
C ALA A 768 -16.39 59.09 15.00
N LEU A 769 -16.90 59.89 15.95
CA LEU A 769 -18.23 60.50 15.83
C LEU A 769 -18.25 61.54 14.72
N ASP A 770 -17.25 62.41 14.64
CA ASP A 770 -17.14 63.43 13.57
C ASP A 770 -17.07 62.78 12.18
N ALA A 771 -16.21 61.77 12.01
CA ALA A 771 -16.10 61.01 10.77
C ALA A 771 -17.42 60.29 10.41
N SER A 772 -18.13 59.74 11.40
CA SER A 772 -19.42 59.08 11.19
C SER A 772 -20.50 60.05 10.70
N VAL A 773 -20.52 61.27 11.26
CA VAL A 773 -21.42 62.35 10.83
C VAL A 773 -21.09 62.82 9.42
N GLN A 774 -19.81 63.05 9.11
CA GLN A 774 -19.37 63.42 7.76
C GLN A 774 -19.74 62.37 6.71
N ALA A 775 -19.68 61.09 7.08
CA ALA A 775 -20.07 59.97 6.22
C ALA A 775 -21.59 59.77 6.09
N ASN A 776 -22.41 60.52 6.84
CA ASN A 776 -23.86 60.28 7.00
C ASN A 776 -24.18 58.81 7.37
N ASN A 777 -23.31 58.17 8.15
CA ASN A 777 -23.47 56.78 8.52
C ASN A 777 -24.19 56.66 9.87
N HIS A 778 -25.51 56.55 9.85
CA HIS A 778 -26.35 56.47 11.05
C HIS A 778 -26.02 55.27 11.96
N GLU A 779 -25.59 54.15 11.39
CA GLU A 779 -25.15 52.97 12.15
C GLU A 779 -23.90 53.33 12.97
N ALA A 780 -22.87 53.88 12.32
CA ALA A 780 -21.65 54.30 12.98
C ALA A 780 -21.88 55.44 14.00
N ILE A 781 -22.79 56.39 13.72
CA ILE A 781 -23.16 57.45 14.68
C ILE A 781 -23.72 56.83 15.97
N ALA A 782 -24.69 55.92 15.86
CA ALA A 782 -25.32 55.30 17.02
C ALA A 782 -24.32 54.49 17.86
N MET A 783 -23.41 53.76 17.22
CA MET A 783 -22.34 53.02 17.90
C MET A 783 -21.35 53.94 18.63
N ASN A 784 -20.92 55.02 17.96
CA ASN A 784 -19.97 55.96 18.55
C ASN A 784 -20.59 56.78 19.68
N LEU A 785 -21.90 57.07 19.64
CA LEU A 785 -22.62 57.64 20.78
C LEU A 785 -22.59 56.70 22.00
N ARG A 786 -22.76 55.39 21.82
CA ARG A 786 -22.63 54.41 22.91
C ARG A 786 -21.24 54.40 23.52
N LEU A 787 -20.20 54.37 22.68
CA LEU A 787 -18.79 54.38 23.12
C LEU A 787 -18.41 55.69 23.82
N LYS A 788 -18.93 56.83 23.34
CA LYS A 788 -18.79 58.13 24.00
C LYS A 788 -19.52 58.16 25.34
N GLY A 789 -20.70 57.55 25.43
CA GLY A 789 -21.41 57.33 26.70
C GLY A 789 -20.56 56.56 27.71
N LEU A 790 -19.93 55.44 27.29
CA LEU A 790 -19.00 54.69 28.13
C LEU A 790 -17.81 55.55 28.59
N TYR A 791 -17.22 56.36 27.71
CA TYR A 791 -16.15 57.28 28.09
C TYR A 791 -16.59 58.21 29.23
N HIS A 792 -17.78 58.83 29.11
CA HIS A 792 -18.32 59.71 30.16
C HIS A 792 -18.60 58.95 31.47
N LEU A 793 -19.08 57.71 31.40
CA LEU A 793 -19.18 56.81 32.56
C LEU A 793 -17.83 56.60 33.25
N MET A 794 -16.76 56.35 32.48
CA MET A 794 -15.42 56.08 33.02
C MET A 794 -14.79 57.27 33.76
N ILE A 795 -15.17 58.51 33.41
CA ILE A 795 -14.71 59.73 34.08
C ILE A 795 -15.70 60.26 35.13
N GLY A 796 -16.85 59.60 35.32
CA GLY A 796 -17.87 60.00 36.29
C GLY A 796 -18.82 61.12 35.85
N ASP A 797 -18.86 61.46 34.56
CA ASP A 797 -19.81 62.43 33.99
C ASP A 797 -21.14 61.72 33.66
N GLU A 798 -21.94 61.47 34.70
CA GLU A 798 -23.18 60.71 34.59
C GLU A 798 -24.20 61.38 33.63
N GLU A 799 -24.25 62.71 33.60
CA GLU A 799 -25.22 63.46 32.79
C GLU A 799 -24.98 63.24 31.29
N GLN A 800 -23.74 63.46 30.83
CA GLN A 800 -23.41 63.23 29.42
C GLN A 800 -23.43 61.74 29.07
N SER A 801 -23.05 60.87 30.02
CA SER A 801 -23.13 59.42 29.83
C SER A 801 -24.57 58.98 29.52
N LEU A 802 -25.54 59.35 30.38
CA LEU A 802 -26.95 59.01 30.18
C LEU A 802 -27.48 59.56 28.86
N ARG A 803 -27.17 60.83 28.56
CA ARG A 803 -27.62 61.49 27.33
C ARG A 803 -27.18 60.71 26.08
N HIS A 804 -25.89 60.37 25.99
CA HIS A 804 -25.36 59.68 24.82
C HIS A 804 -25.83 58.22 24.71
N LEU A 805 -26.00 57.52 25.83
CA LEU A 805 -26.52 56.15 25.84
C LEU A 805 -27.97 56.08 25.37
N TYR A 806 -28.85 56.97 25.85
CA TYR A 806 -30.24 57.03 25.37
C TYR A 806 -30.32 57.45 23.90
N GLN A 807 -29.54 58.44 23.47
CA GLN A 807 -29.47 58.82 22.05
C GLN A 807 -29.04 57.64 21.16
N SER A 808 -28.09 56.81 21.61
CA SER A 808 -27.68 55.61 20.89
C SER A 808 -28.84 54.61 20.77
N ILE A 809 -29.55 54.33 21.87
CA ILE A 809 -30.71 53.42 21.89
C ILE A 809 -31.82 53.94 20.96
N ASP A 810 -32.13 55.23 21.01
CA ASP A 810 -33.13 55.87 20.15
C ASP A 810 -32.77 55.70 18.66
N CYS A 811 -31.50 55.91 18.30
CA CYS A 811 -31.03 55.72 16.92
C CYS A 811 -31.21 54.28 16.44
N PHE A 812 -30.93 53.29 17.29
CA PHE A 812 -31.13 51.87 16.95
C PHE A 812 -32.59 51.43 17.00
N SER A 813 -33.46 52.19 17.66
CA SER A 813 -34.87 51.83 17.91
C SER A 813 -35.88 52.59 17.05
N LEU A 814 -35.42 53.34 16.02
CA LEU A 814 -36.28 54.12 15.13
C LEU A 814 -37.40 53.30 14.46
N THR A 815 -37.15 52.02 14.17
CA THR A 815 -38.17 51.09 13.65
C THR A 815 -38.02 49.72 14.33
N ALA A 816 -39.09 48.92 14.30
CA ALA A 816 -39.07 47.55 14.85
C ALA A 816 -38.02 46.65 14.15
N SER A 817 -37.80 46.84 12.85
CA SER A 817 -36.78 46.11 12.08
C SER A 817 -35.36 46.48 12.51
N LEU A 818 -35.07 47.77 12.72
CA LEU A 818 -33.75 48.22 13.20
C LEU A 818 -33.50 47.76 14.65
N ARG A 819 -34.52 47.81 15.51
CA ARG A 819 -34.43 47.33 16.89
C ARG A 819 -34.05 45.85 16.96
N SER A 820 -34.60 45.03 16.05
CA SER A 820 -34.24 43.62 15.90
C SER A 820 -32.81 43.45 15.36
N LYS A 821 -32.44 44.19 14.29
CA LYS A 821 -31.10 44.14 13.67
C LYS A 821 -29.96 44.48 14.66
N TYR A 822 -30.19 45.46 15.54
CA TYR A 822 -29.17 46.01 16.44
C TYR A 822 -29.40 45.65 17.92
N SER A 823 -30.09 44.55 18.20
CA SER A 823 -30.48 44.18 19.58
C SER A 823 -29.28 44.09 20.55
N ILE A 824 -28.12 43.58 20.11
CA ILE A 824 -26.92 43.51 20.94
C ILE A 824 -26.35 44.91 21.24
N GLN A 825 -26.35 45.82 20.27
CA GLN A 825 -25.87 47.19 20.48
C GLN A 825 -26.75 47.92 21.51
N ILE A 826 -28.06 47.67 21.48
CA ILE A 826 -29.01 48.15 22.50
C ILE A 826 -28.71 47.50 23.86
N ALA A 827 -28.54 46.18 23.91
CA ALA A 827 -28.19 45.44 25.13
C ALA A 827 -26.88 45.96 25.77
N ALA A 828 -25.88 46.31 24.96
CA ALA A 828 -24.64 46.91 25.42
C ALA A 828 -24.83 48.31 26.04
N ALA A 829 -25.72 49.14 25.47
CA ALA A 829 -26.05 50.43 26.07
C ALA A 829 -26.81 50.24 27.40
N LEU A 830 -27.72 49.25 27.47
CA LEU A 830 -28.44 48.89 28.69
C LEU A 830 -27.51 48.36 29.79
N ASP A 831 -26.45 47.59 29.45
CA ASP A 831 -25.42 47.16 30.42
C ASP A 831 -24.72 48.35 31.07
N TYR A 832 -24.36 49.37 30.29
CA TYR A 832 -23.76 50.60 30.83
C TYR A 832 -24.76 51.44 31.65
N LEU A 833 -26.03 51.49 31.25
CA LEU A 833 -27.08 52.12 32.06
C LEU A 833 -27.28 51.38 33.39
N ALA A 834 -27.25 50.04 33.38
CA ALA A 834 -27.30 49.24 34.59
C ALA A 834 -26.10 49.51 35.51
N GLU A 835 -24.88 49.65 34.97
CA GLU A 835 -23.69 50.01 35.74
C GLU A 835 -23.84 51.39 36.41
N ILE A 836 -24.39 52.40 35.71
CA ILE A 836 -24.69 53.72 36.29
C ILE A 836 -25.67 53.59 37.46
N GLU A 837 -26.73 52.81 37.31
CA GLU A 837 -27.73 52.61 38.36
C GLU A 837 -27.19 51.79 39.55
N GLN A 838 -26.29 50.82 39.31
CA GLN A 838 -25.55 50.12 40.37
C GLN A 838 -24.66 51.08 41.17
N ILE A 839 -23.93 51.95 40.45
CA ILE A 839 -23.11 52.99 41.06
C ILE A 839 -24.00 53.84 41.98
N ARG A 840 -25.15 54.32 41.50
CA ARG A 840 -26.17 55.09 42.26
C ARG A 840 -26.78 54.36 43.46
N GLY A 841 -26.72 53.02 43.50
CA GLY A 841 -27.39 52.20 44.51
C GLY A 841 -28.85 51.87 44.17
N ASN A 842 -29.30 52.16 42.95
CA ASN A 842 -30.64 51.88 42.45
C ASN A 842 -30.70 50.46 41.86
N PHE A 843 -30.50 49.44 42.70
CA PHE A 843 -30.32 48.06 42.25
C PHE A 843 -31.54 47.45 41.57
N THR A 844 -32.75 47.95 41.84
CA THR A 844 -33.99 47.51 41.18
C THR A 844 -34.02 47.92 39.71
N THR A 845 -33.67 49.17 39.41
CA THR A 845 -33.57 49.70 38.04
C THR A 845 -32.42 49.04 37.29
N ALA A 846 -31.26 48.88 37.94
CA ALA A 846 -30.13 48.14 37.38
C ALA A 846 -30.50 46.71 37.01
N LEU A 847 -31.25 46.01 37.87
CA LEU A 847 -31.74 44.66 37.59
C LEU A 847 -32.69 44.61 36.39
N ALA A 848 -33.53 45.62 36.20
CA ALA A 848 -34.45 45.71 35.07
C ALA A 848 -33.69 45.87 33.74
N HIS A 849 -32.75 46.83 33.66
CA HIS A 849 -31.92 47.03 32.48
C HIS A 849 -31.11 45.78 32.11
N GLN A 850 -30.54 45.10 33.10
CA GLN A 850 -29.76 43.89 32.85
C GLN A 850 -30.60 42.71 32.33
N LYS A 851 -31.83 42.56 32.85
CA LYS A 851 -32.76 41.55 32.36
C LYS A 851 -33.20 41.86 30.93
N GLU A 852 -33.51 43.12 30.64
CA GLU A 852 -33.86 43.57 29.28
C GLU A 852 -32.69 43.35 28.30
N ALA A 853 -31.45 43.63 28.71
CA ALA A 853 -30.27 43.36 27.90
C ALA A 853 -30.13 41.87 27.56
N ILE A 854 -30.39 40.98 28.52
CA ILE A 854 -30.36 39.52 28.30
C ILE A 854 -31.55 39.07 27.44
N GLU A 855 -32.74 39.63 27.65
CA GLU A 855 -33.96 39.36 26.86
C GLU A 855 -33.75 39.73 25.38
N LEU A 856 -33.13 40.88 25.10
CA LEU A 856 -32.76 41.29 23.73
C LEU A 856 -31.72 40.35 23.06
N THR A 857 -31.09 39.47 23.84
CA THR A 857 -30.18 38.43 23.36
C THR A 857 -30.78 37.00 23.37
N GLU A 858 -32.07 36.84 23.66
CA GLU A 858 -32.81 35.56 23.87
C GLU A 858 -32.57 34.45 22.83
N ASN A 859 -31.91 33.36 23.28
CA ASN A 859 -31.86 32.02 22.66
C ASN A 859 -31.15 31.86 21.30
N LYS A 860 -30.11 32.65 21.01
CA LYS A 860 -29.00 32.13 20.18
C LYS A 860 -27.93 31.57 21.14
N THR A 861 -27.99 30.28 21.45
CA THR A 861 -27.09 29.54 22.37
C THR A 861 -25.59 29.53 21.96
N ALA A 862 -25.25 30.31 20.94
CA ALA A 862 -23.94 30.53 20.33
C ALA A 862 -23.23 31.80 20.78
N GLU A 863 -23.95 32.73 21.43
CA GLU A 863 -23.58 34.15 21.36
C GLU A 863 -22.48 34.52 22.39
N PRO A 864 -21.30 34.96 21.94
CA PRO A 864 -20.16 35.29 22.81
C PRO A 864 -20.42 36.47 23.72
N SER A 865 -21.20 37.45 23.28
CA SER A 865 -21.39 38.70 24.01
C SER A 865 -22.16 38.51 25.33
N ILE A 866 -22.85 37.37 25.48
CA ILE A 866 -23.78 37.11 26.59
C ILE A 866 -23.07 36.99 27.96
N PHE A 867 -21.81 36.54 27.99
CA PHE A 867 -21.10 36.41 29.28
C PHE A 867 -20.94 37.78 29.95
N ALA A 868 -20.77 38.86 29.19
CA ALA A 868 -20.61 40.20 29.74
C ALA A 868 -21.89 40.66 30.46
N PHE A 869 -23.06 40.35 29.88
CA PHE A 869 -24.35 40.65 30.48
C PHE A 869 -24.64 39.77 31.70
N TYR A 870 -24.22 38.49 31.68
CA TYR A 870 -24.29 37.64 32.87
C TYR A 870 -23.38 38.14 33.99
N ILE A 871 -22.18 38.63 33.69
CA ILE A 871 -21.31 39.27 34.69
C ILE A 871 -22.03 40.45 35.32
N GLY A 872 -22.56 41.39 34.53
CA GLY A 872 -23.31 42.53 35.05
C GLY A 872 -24.51 42.12 35.93
N LEU A 873 -25.26 41.08 35.54
CA LEU A 873 -26.39 40.56 36.32
C LEU A 873 -25.95 39.91 37.64
N GLY A 874 -24.88 39.12 37.59
CA GLY A 874 -24.30 38.51 38.78
C GLY A 874 -23.84 39.56 39.79
N LEU A 875 -23.23 40.65 39.31
CA LEU A 875 -22.83 41.79 40.13
C LEU A 875 -24.03 42.50 40.78
N THR A 876 -25.14 42.71 40.04
CA THR A 876 -26.36 43.27 40.64
C THR A 876 -26.91 42.38 41.76
N TYR A 877 -26.94 41.06 41.57
CA TYR A 877 -27.40 40.13 42.62
C TYR A 877 -26.46 40.10 43.82
N TYR A 878 -25.15 40.19 43.60
CA TYR A 878 -24.17 40.32 44.68
C TYR A 878 -24.44 41.55 45.54
N GLN A 879 -24.70 42.71 44.92
CA GLN A 879 -25.05 43.95 45.64
C GLN A 879 -26.37 43.84 46.41
N LEU A 880 -27.33 43.07 45.89
CA LEU A 880 -28.58 42.73 46.58
C LEU A 880 -28.41 41.68 47.70
N LYS A 881 -27.18 41.17 47.92
CA LYS A 881 -26.85 40.09 48.86
C LYS A 881 -27.54 38.75 48.58
N ASP A 882 -28.00 38.53 47.34
CA ASP A 882 -28.55 37.25 46.88
C ASP A 882 -27.42 36.40 46.29
N TYR A 883 -26.56 35.87 47.17
CA TYR A 883 -25.33 35.16 46.80
C TYR A 883 -25.59 33.85 46.04
N GLU A 884 -26.73 33.21 46.25
CA GLU A 884 -27.12 32.01 45.50
C GLU A 884 -27.40 32.33 44.03
N LYS A 885 -28.22 33.35 43.75
CA LYS A 885 -28.48 33.77 42.37
C LYS A 885 -27.25 34.36 41.72
N ALA A 886 -26.47 35.17 42.45
CA ALA A 886 -25.23 35.76 41.95
C ALA A 886 -24.26 34.68 41.45
N GLU A 887 -23.97 33.67 42.29
CA GLU A 887 -23.06 32.58 41.94
C GLU A 887 -23.58 31.79 40.73
N ARG A 888 -24.87 31.42 40.72
CA ARG A 888 -25.46 30.66 39.62
C ARG A 888 -25.30 31.37 38.28
N ILE A 889 -25.49 32.68 38.23
CA ILE A 889 -25.35 33.47 37.00
C ILE A 889 -23.87 33.64 36.61
N LEU A 890 -22.99 33.92 37.57
CA LEU A 890 -21.55 34.06 37.29
C LEU A 890 -20.91 32.75 36.83
N LEU A 891 -21.33 31.60 37.36
CA LEU A 891 -20.87 30.28 36.87
C LEU A 891 -21.34 30.02 35.43
N LYS A 892 -22.52 30.49 35.02
CA LYS A 892 -22.94 30.47 33.60
C LYS A 892 -22.02 31.33 32.74
N ALA A 893 -21.66 32.53 33.21
CA ALA A 893 -20.70 33.38 32.52
C ALA A 893 -19.32 32.68 32.40
N LYS A 894 -18.83 32.05 33.48
CA LYS A 894 -17.56 31.30 33.51
C LYS A 894 -17.56 30.12 32.54
N ALA A 895 -18.67 29.40 32.43
CA ALA A 895 -18.82 28.32 31.47
C ALA A 895 -18.80 28.84 30.02
N ALA A 896 -19.49 29.94 29.73
CA ALA A 896 -19.49 30.57 28.41
C ALA A 896 -18.11 31.14 28.03
N LEU A 897 -17.33 31.60 29.01
CA LEU A 897 -16.01 32.19 28.79
C LEU A 897 -14.94 31.12 28.44
N LYS A 898 -15.10 29.87 28.90
CA LYS A 898 -14.21 28.73 28.56
C LYS A 898 -14.19 28.39 27.07
N SER A 899 -15.24 28.70 26.32
CA SER A 899 -15.33 28.43 24.88
C SER A 899 -14.82 29.59 24.02
N LEU A 900 -14.34 30.69 24.62
CA LEU A 900 -13.94 31.88 23.90
C LEU A 900 -12.43 32.07 23.88
N SER A 901 -11.92 32.48 22.73
CA SER A 901 -10.51 32.85 22.53
C SER A 901 -10.09 34.17 23.22
N PHE A 902 -11.05 34.92 23.79
CA PHE A 902 -10.83 36.25 24.37
C PHE A 902 -11.58 36.44 25.69
N PRO A 903 -10.89 36.36 26.84
CA PRO A 903 -11.51 36.41 28.17
C PRO A 903 -11.70 37.85 28.70
N TRP A 904 -12.54 38.66 28.06
CA TRP A 904 -12.88 40.01 28.58
C TRP A 904 -13.67 39.95 29.90
N LYS A 905 -13.48 40.91 30.81
CA LYS A 905 -14.07 40.94 32.16
C LYS A 905 -13.79 39.66 33.00
N GLU A 906 -12.85 38.78 32.62
CA GLU A 906 -12.53 37.56 33.38
C GLU A 906 -12.06 37.89 34.80
N THR A 907 -11.19 38.90 34.95
CA THR A 907 -10.71 39.33 36.27
C THR A 907 -11.87 39.71 37.18
N GLN A 908 -12.81 40.50 36.68
CA GLN A 908 -14.01 40.90 37.42
C GLN A 908 -14.85 39.67 37.80
N LEU A 909 -15.11 38.76 36.86
CA LEU A 909 -15.84 37.52 37.12
C LEU A 909 -15.20 36.67 38.23
N GLU A 910 -13.89 36.43 38.14
CA GLU A 910 -13.16 35.60 39.10
C GLU A 910 -13.11 36.25 40.48
N VAL A 911 -12.91 37.57 40.56
CA VAL A 911 -12.91 38.31 41.82
C VAL A 911 -14.27 38.19 42.52
N TYR A 912 -15.38 38.37 41.79
CA TYR A 912 -16.71 38.28 42.40
C TYR A 912 -17.12 36.84 42.77
N LEU A 913 -16.70 35.82 42.00
CA LEU A 913 -16.86 34.43 42.42
C LEU A 913 -16.08 34.13 43.71
N ALA A 914 -14.86 34.66 43.83
CA ALA A 914 -14.06 34.54 45.04
C ALA A 914 -14.71 35.25 46.24
N LEU A 915 -15.25 36.46 46.06
CA LEU A 915 -15.99 37.18 47.11
C LEU A 915 -17.24 36.41 47.55
N ILE A 916 -18.00 35.82 46.62
CA ILE A 916 -19.18 35.02 46.97
C ILE A 916 -18.79 33.76 47.73
N GLY A 917 -17.72 33.05 47.30
CA GLY A 917 -17.18 31.91 48.04
C GLY A 917 -16.85 32.29 49.48
N CYS A 918 -16.22 33.46 49.69
CA CYS A 918 -15.93 33.98 51.03
C CYS A 918 -17.18 34.21 51.90
N GLU A 919 -18.30 34.65 51.31
CA GLU A 919 -19.57 34.80 52.04
C GLU A 919 -20.20 33.44 52.39
N LYS A 920 -19.91 32.40 51.61
CA LYS A 920 -20.39 31.03 51.81
C LYS A 920 -19.46 30.14 52.64
N GLY A 921 -18.27 30.65 52.98
CA GLY A 921 -17.22 29.89 53.67
C GLY A 921 -16.45 28.90 52.78
N ASP A 922 -16.54 29.02 51.45
CA ASP A 922 -15.70 28.30 50.48
C ASP A 922 -14.60 29.23 49.96
N TYR A 923 -13.37 28.99 50.39
CA TYR A 923 -12.23 29.84 50.05
C TYR A 923 -11.35 29.28 48.94
N GLN A 924 -11.68 28.11 48.39
CA GLN A 924 -10.95 27.51 47.27
C GLN A 924 -10.90 28.44 46.03
N PRO A 925 -11.99 29.13 45.64
CA PRO A 925 -11.95 30.08 44.53
C PRO A 925 -10.96 31.23 44.72
N VAL A 926 -10.76 31.67 45.97
CA VAL A 926 -9.79 32.73 46.32
C VAL A 926 -8.37 32.23 46.09
N LEU A 927 -8.05 31.02 46.59
CA LEU A 927 -6.72 30.42 46.43
C LEU A 927 -6.39 30.21 44.96
N ASP A 928 -7.35 29.73 44.17
CA ASP A 928 -7.17 29.52 42.72
C ASP A 928 -6.91 30.83 41.98
N LEU A 929 -7.65 31.90 42.30
CA LEU A 929 -7.43 33.22 41.73
C LEU A 929 -6.04 33.76 42.09
N LEU A 930 -5.65 33.70 43.37
CA LEU A 930 -4.35 34.22 43.83
C LEU A 930 -3.17 33.49 43.19
N ARG A 931 -3.29 32.19 42.91
CA ARG A 931 -2.28 31.41 42.18
C ARG A 931 -2.10 31.88 40.72
N LYS A 932 -3.16 32.40 40.09
CA LYS A 932 -3.11 32.91 38.71
C LYS A 932 -3.07 34.44 38.59
N LYS A 933 -2.93 35.17 39.71
CA LYS A 933 -3.07 36.64 39.75
C LYS A 933 -2.11 37.37 38.80
N ASP A 934 -0.85 36.95 38.72
CA ASP A 934 0.16 37.66 37.93
C ASP A 934 -0.16 37.51 36.43
N SER A 935 -0.65 36.33 36.01
CA SER A 935 -1.14 36.10 34.66
C SER A 935 -2.36 36.98 34.33
N LEU A 936 -3.33 37.11 35.26
CA LEU A 936 -4.50 37.96 35.05
C LEU A 936 -4.12 39.45 34.95
N ILE A 937 -3.21 39.92 35.79
CA ILE A 937 -2.73 41.32 35.79
C ILE A 937 -1.95 41.62 34.51
N SER A 938 -1.03 40.74 34.11
CA SER A 938 -0.13 41.00 32.99
C SER A 938 -0.81 40.88 31.62
N ARG A 939 -1.91 40.13 31.51
CA ARG A 939 -2.53 39.78 30.21
C ARG A 939 -2.98 41.00 29.40
N TYR A 940 -3.63 41.96 30.04
CA TYR A 940 -4.11 43.18 29.39
C TYR A 940 -3.47 44.46 29.94
N GLY A 941 -2.65 44.36 31.00
CA GLY A 941 -2.08 45.53 31.66
C GLY A 941 -3.12 46.51 32.18
N ASN A 942 -4.36 46.06 32.41
CA ASN A 942 -5.46 46.90 32.83
C ASN A 942 -5.29 47.30 34.32
N PRO A 943 -5.17 48.60 34.65
CA PRO A 943 -4.98 49.05 36.02
C PRO A 943 -6.17 48.70 36.92
N ARG A 944 -7.41 48.82 36.42
CA ARG A 944 -8.62 48.51 37.20
C ARG A 944 -8.69 47.03 37.59
N ASP A 945 -8.32 46.11 36.69
CA ASP A 945 -8.24 44.67 36.97
C ASP A 945 -7.24 44.36 38.09
N LYS A 946 -6.06 45.00 38.04
CA LYS A 946 -5.09 44.95 39.14
C LYS A 946 -5.69 45.49 40.42
N GLY A 947 -6.41 46.61 40.36
CA GLY A 947 -7.13 47.20 41.49
C GLY A 947 -8.11 46.22 42.15
N LEU A 948 -8.92 45.50 41.36
CA LEU A 948 -9.91 44.52 41.84
C LEU A 948 -9.27 43.29 42.51
N ILE A 949 -8.14 42.80 41.99
CA ILE A 949 -7.40 41.70 42.61
C ILE A 949 -6.83 42.14 43.97
N TYR A 950 -6.21 43.32 44.01
CA TYR A 950 -5.64 43.87 45.25
C TYR A 950 -6.73 44.24 46.26
N TYR A 951 -7.91 44.65 45.80
CA TYR A 951 -9.11 44.81 46.62
C TYR A 951 -9.48 43.49 47.32
N LEU A 952 -9.60 42.39 46.57
CA LEU A 952 -9.86 41.07 47.14
C LEU A 952 -8.78 40.69 48.16
N MET A 953 -7.50 40.89 47.84
CA MET A 953 -6.39 40.60 48.75
C MET A 953 -6.49 41.38 50.06
N ALA A 954 -6.84 42.67 50.00
CA ALA A 954 -7.04 43.50 51.19
C ALA A 954 -8.23 43.00 52.04
N VAL A 955 -9.35 42.63 51.42
CA VAL A 955 -10.52 42.06 52.11
C VAL A 955 -10.16 40.75 52.82
N ILE A 956 -9.44 39.83 52.16
CA ILE A 956 -9.02 38.56 52.77
C ILE A 956 -8.01 38.78 53.89
N LYS A 957 -7.04 39.69 53.69
CA LYS A 957 -6.05 40.03 54.72
C LYS A 957 -6.72 40.62 55.96
N TYR A 958 -7.73 41.48 55.77
CA TYR A 958 -8.55 41.99 56.87
C TYR A 958 -9.23 40.86 57.63
N ARG A 959 -9.86 39.88 56.94
CA ARG A 959 -10.53 38.73 57.59
C ARG A 959 -9.56 37.86 58.40
N GLN A 960 -8.32 37.68 57.91
CA GLN A 960 -7.27 37.00 58.68
C GLN A 960 -6.92 37.75 59.97
N LEU A 961 -6.73 39.07 59.88
CA LEU A 961 -6.38 39.92 61.04
C LEU A 961 -7.53 40.02 62.05
N ALA A 962 -8.78 40.06 61.57
CA ALA A 962 -9.99 40.11 62.40
C ALA A 962 -10.35 38.75 63.03
N GLY A 963 -9.61 37.67 62.72
CA GLY A 963 -9.82 36.33 63.26
C GLY A 963 -11.02 35.57 62.66
N SER A 964 -11.64 36.10 61.59
CA SER A 964 -12.78 35.47 60.90
C SER A 964 -12.36 34.48 59.80
N LEU A 965 -11.07 34.32 59.55
CA LEU A 965 -10.48 33.35 58.62
C LEU A 965 -9.30 32.59 59.26
N GLN A 966 -9.36 31.26 59.32
CA GLN A 966 -8.31 30.40 59.90
C GLN A 966 -7.80 29.30 58.94
N GLU A 967 -8.08 29.43 57.64
CA GLU A 967 -7.76 28.39 56.66
C GLU A 967 -6.29 28.43 56.22
N ALA A 968 -5.67 27.24 56.09
CA ALA A 968 -4.29 27.09 55.69
C ALA A 968 -4.09 27.37 54.19
N GLY A 969 -2.96 27.97 53.81
CA GLY A 969 -2.56 28.20 52.41
C GLY A 969 -2.50 29.67 51.96
N PHE A 970 -3.07 30.59 52.73
CA PHE A 970 -2.99 32.04 52.46
C PHE A 970 -1.66 32.68 52.85
N GLU A 971 -0.92 32.09 53.79
CA GLU A 971 0.30 32.64 54.39
C GLU A 971 1.36 32.99 53.32
N ASN A 972 1.54 32.12 52.33
CA ASN A 972 2.51 32.31 51.25
C ASN A 972 1.96 33.16 50.10
N LEU A 973 0.63 33.26 49.94
CA LEU A 973 -0.02 33.99 48.83
C LEU A 973 -0.33 35.46 49.19
N LEU A 974 -0.47 35.78 50.48
CA LEU A 974 -0.74 37.12 51.05
C LEU A 974 0.40 37.60 51.97
N ALA A 975 1.62 37.61 51.42
CA ALA A 975 2.85 37.91 52.17
C ALA A 975 2.98 39.36 52.67
N GLN A 976 2.27 40.32 52.08
CA GLN A 976 2.35 41.74 52.46
C GLN A 976 1.29 42.07 53.52
N ASP A 977 1.43 43.26 54.12
CA ASP A 977 0.45 43.78 55.08
C ASP A 977 -0.82 44.31 54.38
N PHE A 978 -1.86 44.55 55.19
CA PHE A 978 -3.13 45.09 54.68
C PHE A 978 -2.95 46.44 53.99
N GLU A 979 -2.08 47.30 54.54
CA GLU A 979 -1.87 48.66 54.03
C GLU A 979 -1.27 48.67 52.62
N THR A 980 -0.34 47.77 52.32
CA THR A 980 0.22 47.64 50.97
C THR A 980 -0.85 47.24 49.96
N TYR A 981 -1.75 46.30 50.33
CA TYR A 981 -2.84 45.90 49.46
C TYR A 981 -3.89 47.01 49.29
N TYR A 982 -4.20 47.73 50.37
CA TYR A 982 -5.10 48.88 50.35
C TYR A 982 -4.61 49.99 49.41
N GLU A 983 -3.36 50.46 49.58
CA GLU A 983 -2.85 51.57 48.77
C GLU A 983 -2.69 51.19 47.29
N THR A 984 -2.34 49.93 47.02
CA THR A 984 -2.31 49.42 45.64
C THR A 984 -3.70 49.32 45.05
N ALA A 985 -4.69 48.81 45.77
CA ALA A 985 -6.08 48.77 45.28
C ALA A 985 -6.61 50.18 45.03
N LYS A 986 -6.45 51.10 45.99
CA LYS A 986 -6.93 52.48 45.91
C LYS A 986 -6.34 53.27 44.75
N SER A 987 -5.04 53.09 44.48
CA SER A 987 -4.36 53.80 43.38
C SER A 987 -4.70 53.26 41.99
N GLN A 988 -5.24 52.04 41.89
CA GLN A 988 -5.48 51.35 40.62
C GLN A 988 -6.97 51.20 40.28
N LEU A 989 -7.87 51.18 41.26
CA LEU A 989 -9.31 51.17 41.05
C LEU A 989 -9.81 52.49 40.44
N ASN A 990 -10.87 52.43 39.64
CA ASN A 990 -11.48 53.62 39.08
C ASN A 990 -12.26 54.37 40.18
N PRO A 991 -11.97 55.67 40.42
CA PRO A 991 -12.55 56.41 41.54
C PRO A 991 -14.09 56.54 41.49
N TYR A 992 -14.69 56.40 40.31
CA TYR A 992 -16.13 56.54 40.11
C TYR A 992 -16.81 55.18 39.98
N ARG A 993 -16.29 54.29 39.13
CA ARG A 993 -16.91 52.99 38.84
C ARG A 993 -16.79 52.02 40.01
N ASP A 994 -15.70 52.10 40.76
CA ASP A 994 -15.40 51.20 41.89
C ASP A 994 -15.58 51.90 43.26
N ARG A 995 -16.40 52.95 43.29
CA ARG A 995 -16.60 53.79 44.50
C ARG A 995 -17.09 52.99 45.72
N HIS A 996 -17.86 51.92 45.49
CA HIS A 996 -18.36 51.07 46.58
C HIS A 996 -17.22 50.27 47.21
N GLN A 997 -16.33 49.69 46.39
CA GLN A 997 -15.14 48.95 46.82
C GLN A 997 -14.17 49.87 47.56
N LEU A 998 -13.95 51.09 47.03
CA LEU A 998 -13.12 52.10 47.69
C LEU A 998 -13.68 52.48 49.07
N LYS A 999 -15.00 52.70 49.17
CA LYS A 999 -15.66 52.98 50.44
C LYS A 999 -15.58 51.81 51.42
N GLU A 1000 -15.70 50.58 50.94
CA GLU A 1000 -15.53 49.37 51.75
C GLU A 1000 -14.10 49.28 52.30
N LEU A 1001 -13.08 49.44 51.44
CA LEU A 1001 -11.67 49.45 51.84
C LEU A 1001 -11.37 50.51 52.91
N GLU A 1002 -11.92 51.72 52.76
CA GLU A 1002 -11.78 52.79 53.76
C GLU A 1002 -12.40 52.40 55.11
N ASN A 1003 -13.57 51.74 55.10
CA ASN A 1003 -14.21 51.25 56.33
C ASN A 1003 -13.41 50.12 56.98
N LEU A 1004 -12.87 49.19 56.19
CA LEU A 1004 -12.01 48.11 56.69
C LEU A 1004 -10.72 48.67 57.33
N ARG A 1005 -10.06 49.62 56.64
CA ARG A 1005 -8.87 50.30 57.17
C ARG A 1005 -9.16 50.99 58.51
N ARG A 1006 -10.27 51.72 58.61
CA ARG A 1006 -10.72 52.39 59.84
C ARG A 1006 -11.04 51.43 60.99
N THR A 1007 -11.37 50.18 60.68
CA THR A 1007 -11.72 49.17 61.69
C THR A 1007 -10.46 48.45 62.21
N LEU A 1008 -9.38 48.39 61.43
CA LEU A 1008 -8.07 47.85 61.85
C LEU A 1008 -7.20 48.87 62.59
N SER A 1009 -7.38 50.17 62.30
CA SER A 1009 -6.76 51.29 63.00
C SER A 1009 -7.43 51.57 64.33
#